data_AF-C6E613-F1
#
_entry.id   AF-C6E613-F1
#
_cell.length_a   1.000
_cell.length_b   1.000
_cell.length_c   1.000
_cell.angle_alpha   90.00
_cell.angle_beta   90.00
_cell.angle_gamma   90.00
#
_symmetry.space_group_name_H-M   'P 1'
#
loop_
_entity.id
_entity.type
_entity.pdbx_description
1 polymer ?
#
loop_
_entity_poly.entity_id
_entity_poly.type
_entity_poly.pdbx_seq_one_letter_code
_entity_poly.pdbx_strand_id
1 'polypeptide(L)'
;MFRKLLMILVLLLAMPAFANAWYVNAKTSPTSGAGTITPSGNRTYAAGVNSEEFTVTPAPGYTLSRVTLDGVAIAPNANGKYVAPYVSTLTWRYMVAVFSAGTVNITTSVTGNGAITEANYLSLTSIPVGSARTLLVAPNSGYEISTLTASGSPSITIQGDGTRLVTYSNLQANQSVTAGFSLIPIVVANAGSDVTTTGPGAAYAVTLFGSNSTSNQGAISYQWSGPPALMFGSPTSADTTVYSDIPGDYTATLTITSNGITRSDTAIVHVVTRNSYLVSECTKCHSGNTTALVGLYNGSPHLETNACQGCHTDSPHVALPSPNVCADCHTDTSRHPFEITGTCTSCHNSHSTLVGTGSVDSLHYNNITTGMYPASFVTSRAACANCHNNTISNKAIRIQWRAARHANITSMGWIARDFKTLNGCVRCHTTTGFIAYSTGKVTAAWGVAEDKTKEVLTCIGCHSDSVSGAVRSMAQVAPYPDNSFVTPDTGKSNVCLPCHTGTNSGESIKALLQAQADFGNIGFVNPHYKAATGSLYGVVGYHFSGRSYTTEATHNHLGISDGGGACVSCHRNSMNGHTFQGEVTPACATCHGTSLDEASLHVDHNYFLNSLEVLRAQLAAKGYAYSLTSRSFSATDWGVGQAGADTMGAAFNYALLVSEPAAFVHNPKYAQELVIDSIDYLDNRQFDDSVAGTVQALLDSGAISQEVADSFGTYKQKNICLSCHGGDSITSRPMASNGHPTHLSAAYGPDDYLRTQRSVCDACHGNDFALHSNGTVNVLSDACVNCHAGSVPAWNSTARIACEVCHSANPARLPNGVAAPSKESFATSGHGQFGASNQCTICHNPNSSHIAGSLTSNKRLKLQNDNNLCASCHDSVVARQMSTHHGLACVQCHDPHGNGNIKMVRGTIGTQSITYLNSLNNFVDQTTNKGLCQVCHSSTRYYRAGISETRHYTTGCLSCHFHINPDGAFLPSGGACDSCHGYPPAPKNTATSFGSYANWSGARYEDYSGGGGAHLVAAHVSPFASPAEGWTNCTVCHNGGYHDMTTPVAEHIGNVTVMVDNNLRFADSFTVYTGAKLTNAGPNATGSCFNIACHMSPSERWSTER
;
A
#
# COMPACT_ATOMS: atom_id res chain seq x y z
N MET A 1 -50.97 2.09 -53.40
CA MET A 1 -50.68 3.43 -52.85
C MET A 1 -51.64 3.85 -51.74
N PHE A 2 -52.97 3.71 -51.90
CA PHE A 2 -53.96 4.13 -50.89
C PHE A 2 -53.82 3.52 -49.48
N ARG A 3 -53.43 2.24 -49.33
CA ARG A 3 -53.17 1.65 -48.01
C ARG A 3 -51.95 2.23 -47.29
N LYS A 4 -50.92 2.66 -48.02
CA LYS A 4 -49.73 3.31 -47.43
C LYS A 4 -50.01 4.76 -47.04
N LEU A 5 -50.84 5.48 -47.81
CA LEU A 5 -51.32 6.81 -47.43
C LEU A 5 -52.26 6.78 -46.22
N LEU A 6 -53.13 5.77 -46.10
CA LEU A 6 -54.02 5.63 -44.94
C LEU A 6 -53.23 5.33 -43.65
N MET A 7 -52.18 4.51 -43.73
CA MET A 7 -51.27 4.27 -42.58
C MET A 7 -50.48 5.52 -42.18
N ILE A 8 -50.01 6.31 -43.15
CA ILE A 8 -49.32 7.58 -42.89
C ILE A 8 -50.27 8.63 -42.31
N LEU A 9 -51.53 8.68 -42.78
CA LEU A 9 -52.56 9.59 -42.27
C LEU A 9 -53.03 9.19 -40.86
N VAL A 10 -53.13 7.89 -40.56
CA VAL A 10 -53.42 7.39 -39.19
C VAL A 10 -52.25 7.63 -38.25
N LEU A 11 -50.99 7.52 -38.71
CA LEU A 11 -49.82 7.94 -37.92
C LEU A 11 -49.79 9.46 -37.68
N LEU A 12 -50.10 10.28 -38.70
CA LEU A 12 -50.14 11.75 -38.60
C LEU A 12 -51.32 12.27 -37.75
N LEU A 13 -52.45 11.56 -37.73
CA LEU A 13 -53.61 11.87 -36.88
C LEU A 13 -53.44 11.40 -35.43
N ALA A 14 -52.52 10.47 -35.16
CA ALA A 14 -52.14 10.07 -33.80
C ALA A 14 -51.03 10.95 -33.19
N MET A 15 -50.31 11.73 -33.99
CA MET A 15 -49.22 12.62 -33.53
C MET A 15 -49.64 13.68 -32.48
N PRO A 16 -50.86 14.24 -32.46
CA PRO A 16 -51.26 15.18 -31.41
C PRO A 16 -51.41 14.52 -30.03
N ALA A 17 -51.64 13.20 -29.96
CA ALA A 17 -51.77 12.47 -28.69
C ALA A 17 -50.41 12.14 -28.05
N PHE A 18 -49.33 12.12 -28.84
CA PHE A 18 -47.95 11.92 -28.36
C PHE A 18 -47.21 13.24 -28.08
N ALA A 19 -47.75 14.38 -28.49
CA ALA A 19 -47.09 15.67 -28.33
C ALA A 19 -47.08 16.20 -26.88
N ASN A 20 -47.85 15.61 -25.95
CA ASN A 20 -47.99 16.08 -24.57
C ASN A 20 -48.00 14.94 -23.50
N ALA A 21 -47.47 13.77 -23.83
CA ALA A 21 -47.32 12.67 -22.87
C ALA A 21 -45.97 12.76 -22.14
N TRP A 22 -45.95 12.44 -20.84
CA TRP A 22 -44.72 12.41 -20.03
C TRP A 22 -44.45 11.00 -19.51
N TYR A 23 -43.19 10.65 -19.27
CA TYR A 23 -42.82 9.30 -18.83
C TYR A 23 -42.01 9.27 -17.53
N VAL A 24 -42.21 8.21 -16.75
CA VAL A 24 -41.45 7.94 -15.52
C VAL A 24 -40.76 6.59 -15.64
N ASN A 25 -39.45 6.55 -15.41
CA ASN A 25 -38.73 5.30 -15.19
C ASN A 25 -38.56 5.07 -13.69
N ALA A 26 -39.04 3.95 -13.16
CA ALA A 26 -38.87 3.58 -11.77
C ALA A 26 -38.09 2.28 -11.62
N LYS A 27 -37.02 2.29 -10.81
CA LYS A 27 -36.20 1.09 -10.53
C LYS A 27 -35.75 1.00 -9.07
N THR A 28 -35.27 -0.18 -8.69
CA THR A 28 -34.61 -0.42 -7.41
C THR A 28 -33.09 -0.36 -7.56
N SER A 29 -32.38 -0.07 -6.47
CA SER A 29 -30.94 -0.18 -6.34
C SER A 29 -30.62 -0.94 -5.05
N PRO A 30 -29.98 -2.13 -5.13
CA PRO A 30 -29.60 -2.87 -6.34
C PRO A 30 -30.81 -3.33 -7.16
N THR A 31 -30.57 -3.70 -8.42
CA THR A 31 -31.61 -3.93 -9.45
C THR A 31 -32.40 -5.23 -9.26
N SER A 32 -31.96 -6.13 -8.37
CA SER A 32 -32.66 -7.37 -8.04
C SER A 32 -32.45 -7.78 -6.57
N GLY A 33 -33.50 -8.30 -5.92
CA GLY A 33 -33.41 -9.01 -4.62
C GLY A 33 -33.53 -8.17 -3.35
N ALA A 34 -33.38 -6.84 -3.42
CA ALA A 34 -33.37 -5.97 -2.24
C ALA A 34 -34.74 -5.35 -1.86
N GLY A 35 -35.72 -5.38 -2.77
CA GLY A 35 -37.06 -4.83 -2.57
C GLY A 35 -37.79 -4.60 -3.89
N THR A 36 -38.96 -3.99 -3.83
CA THR A 36 -39.79 -3.65 -4.99
C THR A 36 -40.17 -2.17 -4.99
N ILE A 37 -40.35 -1.61 -6.19
CA ILE A 37 -41.01 -0.32 -6.43
C ILE A 37 -42.15 -0.58 -7.41
N THR A 38 -43.36 -0.14 -7.08
CA THR A 38 -44.57 -0.37 -7.91
C THR A 38 -45.29 0.95 -8.12
N PRO A 39 -45.51 1.38 -9.37
CA PRO A 39 -45.12 0.72 -10.62
C PRO A 39 -43.59 0.71 -10.89
N SER A 40 -43.06 -0.31 -11.57
CA SER A 40 -41.65 -0.39 -12.00
C SER A 40 -41.50 -0.26 -13.53
N GLY A 41 -40.27 0.04 -13.98
CA GLY A 41 -39.92 0.16 -15.40
C GLY A 41 -40.31 1.52 -16.01
N ASN A 42 -40.28 1.59 -17.34
CA ASN A 42 -40.74 2.75 -18.09
C ASN A 42 -42.26 2.77 -18.19
N ARG A 43 -42.90 3.86 -17.76
CA ARG A 43 -44.33 4.11 -17.98
C ARG A 43 -44.59 5.45 -18.62
N THR A 44 -45.60 5.49 -19.48
CA THR A 44 -46.04 6.69 -20.21
C THR A 44 -47.42 7.12 -19.70
N TYR A 45 -47.57 8.41 -19.42
CA TYR A 45 -48.79 9.03 -18.89
C TYR A 45 -49.37 10.01 -19.92
N ALA A 46 -50.69 9.95 -20.09
CA ALA A 46 -51.41 10.82 -21.03
C ALA A 46 -51.47 12.28 -20.54
N ALA A 47 -51.68 13.21 -21.48
CA ALA A 47 -51.84 14.63 -21.19
C ALA A 47 -53.02 14.87 -20.23
N GLY A 48 -52.79 15.59 -19.12
CA GLY A 48 -53.78 15.87 -18.06
C GLY A 48 -53.55 15.11 -16.74
N VAL A 49 -52.65 14.12 -16.71
CA VAL A 49 -52.22 13.47 -15.46
C VAL A 49 -51.12 14.31 -14.79
N ASN A 50 -51.43 14.86 -13.61
CA ASN A 50 -50.57 15.83 -12.94
C ASN A 50 -49.50 15.20 -12.01
N SER A 51 -49.60 13.90 -11.69
CA SER A 51 -48.62 13.17 -10.89
C SER A 51 -48.88 11.66 -10.90
N GLU A 52 -47.89 10.86 -10.52
CA GLU A 52 -48.02 9.42 -10.24
C GLU A 52 -47.49 9.06 -8.85
N GLU A 53 -48.15 8.11 -8.18
CA GLU A 53 -47.72 7.57 -6.88
C GLU A 53 -47.04 6.19 -7.00
N PHE A 54 -46.00 5.97 -6.19
CA PHE A 54 -45.20 4.76 -6.17
C PHE A 54 -45.13 4.18 -4.76
N THR A 55 -45.37 2.88 -4.66
CA THR A 55 -45.20 2.10 -3.43
C THR A 55 -43.83 1.43 -3.45
N VAL A 56 -43.07 1.59 -2.38
CA VAL A 56 -41.74 1.00 -2.21
C VAL A 56 -41.79 0.03 -1.05
N THR A 57 -41.35 -1.21 -1.26
CA THR A 57 -41.42 -2.28 -0.25
C THR A 57 -40.06 -2.98 -0.15
N PRO A 58 -39.36 -2.92 1.00
CA PRO A 58 -38.11 -3.66 1.20
C PRO A 58 -38.33 -5.18 1.21
N ALA A 59 -37.35 -5.94 0.70
CA ALA A 59 -37.31 -7.39 0.87
C ALA A 59 -36.88 -7.76 2.31
N PRO A 60 -37.18 -8.98 2.81
CA PRO A 60 -36.68 -9.44 4.10
C PRO A 60 -35.15 -9.31 4.19
N GLY A 61 -34.65 -8.72 5.28
CA GLY A 61 -33.21 -8.45 5.46
C GLY A 61 -32.70 -7.17 4.78
N TYR A 62 -33.56 -6.36 4.17
CA TYR A 62 -33.22 -5.06 3.60
C TYR A 62 -34.06 -3.94 4.21
N THR A 63 -33.48 -2.75 4.30
CA THR A 63 -34.17 -1.52 4.71
C THR A 63 -34.18 -0.52 3.55
N LEU A 64 -35.25 0.28 3.45
CA LEU A 64 -35.30 1.37 2.50
C LEU A 64 -34.40 2.51 3.01
N SER A 65 -33.30 2.78 2.31
CA SER A 65 -32.35 3.83 2.66
C SER A 65 -32.87 5.20 2.23
N ARG A 66 -33.24 5.33 0.95
CA ARG A 66 -33.84 6.55 0.39
C ARG A 66 -34.58 6.27 -0.92
N VAL A 67 -35.48 7.16 -1.30
CA VAL A 67 -36.04 7.23 -2.64
C VAL A 67 -35.64 8.56 -3.26
N THR A 68 -35.11 8.52 -4.49
CA THR A 68 -34.72 9.72 -5.23
C THR A 68 -35.57 9.89 -6.47
N LEU A 69 -35.91 11.13 -6.80
CA LEU A 69 -36.53 11.55 -8.05
C LEU A 69 -35.57 12.51 -8.76
N ASP A 70 -35.12 12.15 -9.96
CA ASP A 70 -34.10 12.84 -10.76
C ASP A 70 -32.81 13.14 -9.98
N GLY A 71 -32.42 12.20 -9.12
CA GLY A 71 -31.23 12.32 -8.27
C GLY A 71 -31.44 13.07 -6.95
N VAL A 72 -32.62 13.66 -6.72
CA VAL A 72 -32.94 14.38 -5.47
C VAL A 72 -33.76 13.50 -4.54
N ALA A 73 -33.39 13.42 -3.26
CA ALA A 73 -34.12 12.63 -2.27
C ALA A 73 -35.52 13.21 -2.00
N ILE A 74 -36.53 12.34 -1.94
CA ILE A 74 -37.93 12.72 -1.68
C ILE A 74 -38.51 11.90 -0.52
N ALA A 75 -39.44 12.51 0.22
CA ALA A 75 -40.18 11.86 1.31
C ALA A 75 -41.53 11.31 0.82
N PRO A 76 -42.08 10.27 1.48
CA PRO A 76 -43.42 9.79 1.16
C PRO A 76 -44.49 10.82 1.54
N ASN A 77 -45.61 10.81 0.82
CA ASN A 77 -46.79 11.61 1.13
C ASN A 77 -47.55 11.05 2.36
N ALA A 78 -48.64 11.71 2.75
CA ALA A 78 -49.46 11.33 3.90
C ALA A 78 -50.03 9.88 3.84
N ASN A 79 -50.06 9.26 2.66
CA ASN A 79 -50.50 7.89 2.44
C ASN A 79 -49.35 6.88 2.37
N GLY A 80 -48.11 7.30 2.67
CA GLY A 80 -46.92 6.44 2.67
C GLY A 80 -46.36 6.13 1.27
N LYS A 81 -46.75 6.89 0.23
CA LYS A 81 -46.29 6.69 -1.16
C LYS A 81 -45.39 7.81 -1.66
N TYR A 82 -44.54 7.50 -2.64
CA TYR A 82 -43.61 8.45 -3.25
C TYR A 82 -44.21 9.02 -4.53
N VAL A 83 -44.18 10.34 -4.69
CA VAL A 83 -44.91 11.03 -5.77
C VAL A 83 -43.94 11.59 -6.79
N ALA A 84 -44.14 11.25 -8.07
CA ALA A 84 -43.51 11.92 -9.19
C ALA A 84 -44.50 12.93 -9.80
N PRO A 85 -44.30 14.26 -9.64
CA PRO A 85 -45.20 15.24 -10.25
C PRO A 85 -44.90 15.41 -11.75
N TYR A 86 -45.92 15.79 -12.51
CA TYR A 86 -45.71 16.29 -13.86
C TYR A 86 -45.07 17.69 -13.80
N VAL A 87 -44.09 17.94 -14.65
CA VAL A 87 -43.44 19.25 -14.79
C VAL A 87 -43.44 19.60 -16.27
N SER A 88 -44.05 20.71 -16.64
CA SER A 88 -44.21 21.11 -18.05
C SER A 88 -42.89 21.31 -18.80
N THR A 89 -41.78 21.52 -18.08
CA THR A 89 -40.43 21.66 -18.65
C THR A 89 -39.69 20.32 -18.81
N LEU A 90 -40.21 19.21 -18.26
CA LEU A 90 -39.58 17.90 -18.27
C LEU A 90 -40.56 16.83 -18.74
N THR A 91 -40.33 16.30 -19.95
CA THR A 91 -41.13 15.20 -20.51
C THR A 91 -40.78 13.83 -19.92
N TRP A 92 -39.75 13.76 -19.06
CA TRP A 92 -39.24 12.53 -18.45
C TRP A 92 -38.82 12.71 -17.00
N ARG A 93 -39.05 11.68 -16.18
CA ARG A 93 -38.66 11.62 -14.75
C ARG A 93 -38.01 10.28 -14.42
N TYR A 94 -37.12 10.26 -13.45
CA TYR A 94 -36.35 9.08 -13.03
C TYR A 94 -36.45 8.83 -11.52
N MET A 95 -37.04 7.71 -11.12
CA MET A 95 -37.20 7.36 -9.71
C MET A 95 -36.42 6.11 -9.33
N VAL A 96 -35.66 6.21 -8.24
CA VAL A 96 -34.83 5.10 -7.72
C VAL A 96 -35.13 4.89 -6.24
N ALA A 97 -35.58 3.69 -5.89
CA ALA A 97 -35.64 3.22 -4.51
C ALA A 97 -34.32 2.52 -4.15
N VAL A 98 -33.58 3.06 -3.19
CA VAL A 98 -32.28 2.56 -2.75
C VAL A 98 -32.47 1.77 -1.46
N PHE A 99 -32.08 0.51 -1.49
CA PHE A 99 -32.15 -0.40 -0.34
C PHE A 99 -30.76 -0.71 0.18
N SER A 100 -30.66 -0.88 1.50
CA SER A 100 -29.44 -1.31 2.20
C SER A 100 -29.68 -2.66 2.86
N ALA A 101 -28.73 -3.59 2.75
CA ALA A 101 -28.79 -4.86 3.46
C ALA A 101 -28.65 -4.62 4.97
N GLY A 102 -29.54 -5.22 5.75
CA GLY A 102 -29.40 -5.31 7.20
C GLY A 102 -28.21 -6.18 7.54
N THR A 103 -27.41 -5.74 8.50
CA THR A 103 -26.23 -6.48 8.95
C THR A 103 -26.36 -6.94 10.39
N VAL A 104 -25.75 -8.07 10.71
CA VAL A 104 -25.73 -8.71 12.02
C VAL A 104 -24.30 -9.07 12.40
N ASN A 105 -24.02 -9.19 13.69
CA ASN A 105 -22.69 -9.49 14.23
C ASN A 105 -22.69 -10.82 14.98
N ILE A 106 -21.54 -11.50 15.00
CA ILE A 106 -21.27 -12.62 15.91
C ILE A 106 -20.18 -12.17 16.88
N THR A 107 -20.52 -12.00 18.15
CA THR A 107 -19.56 -11.65 19.20
C THR A 107 -18.94 -12.91 19.77
N THR A 108 -17.61 -13.02 19.72
CA THR A 108 -16.88 -14.15 20.31
C THR A 108 -16.28 -13.79 21.66
N SER A 109 -16.34 -14.70 22.62
CA SER A 109 -15.70 -14.55 23.93
C SER A 109 -14.90 -15.81 24.29
N VAL A 110 -13.69 -15.63 24.78
CA VAL A 110 -12.79 -16.72 25.14
C VAL A 110 -12.34 -16.56 26.58
N THR A 111 -12.42 -17.63 27.38
CA THR A 111 -11.80 -17.73 28.70
C THR A 111 -10.81 -18.89 28.73
N GLY A 112 -9.57 -18.64 29.15
CA GLY A 112 -8.49 -19.64 29.09
C GLY A 112 -7.72 -19.63 27.77
N ASN A 113 -6.92 -20.67 27.50
CA ASN A 113 -6.00 -20.72 26.36
C ASN A 113 -6.56 -21.54 25.19
N GLY A 114 -7.21 -20.82 24.27
CA GLY A 114 -7.70 -21.34 23.00
C GLY A 114 -8.21 -20.19 22.14
N ALA A 115 -8.83 -20.51 21.01
CA ALA A 115 -9.31 -19.52 20.07
C ALA A 115 -10.69 -19.89 19.51
N ILE A 116 -11.47 -18.85 19.21
CA ILE A 116 -12.63 -18.94 18.33
C ILE A 116 -12.27 -18.12 17.09
N THR A 117 -12.35 -18.73 15.92
CA THR A 117 -12.04 -18.09 14.64
C THR A 117 -13.15 -18.38 13.64
N GLU A 118 -13.42 -17.48 12.70
CA GLU A 118 -14.27 -17.83 11.56
C GLU A 118 -13.49 -18.81 10.67
N ALA A 119 -14.10 -19.94 10.30
CA ALA A 119 -13.43 -21.06 9.66
C ALA A 119 -12.90 -20.74 8.24
N ASN A 120 -13.44 -19.70 7.62
CA ASN A 120 -13.02 -19.14 6.33
C ASN A 120 -12.36 -17.77 6.48
N TYR A 121 -12.05 -17.35 7.72
CA TYR A 121 -11.44 -16.06 8.06
C TYR A 121 -12.23 -14.85 7.58
N LEU A 122 -13.55 -14.99 7.44
CA LEU A 122 -14.44 -13.89 7.09
C LEU A 122 -14.77 -13.04 8.32
N SER A 123 -15.05 -11.75 8.11
CA SER A 123 -15.44 -10.86 9.20
C SER A 123 -16.69 -11.38 9.95
N LEU A 124 -16.63 -11.27 11.28
CA LEU A 124 -17.71 -11.59 12.21
C LEU A 124 -18.61 -10.38 12.51
N THR A 125 -18.28 -9.23 11.96
CA THR A 125 -19.01 -7.97 12.07
C THR A 125 -19.59 -7.58 10.72
N SER A 126 -20.72 -6.86 10.75
CA SER A 126 -21.44 -6.40 9.56
C SER A 126 -21.80 -7.53 8.58
N ILE A 127 -22.14 -8.72 9.08
CA ILE A 127 -22.52 -9.89 8.29
C ILE A 127 -23.89 -9.64 7.65
N PRO A 128 -24.08 -9.80 6.33
CA PRO A 128 -25.40 -9.66 5.72
C PRO A 128 -26.41 -10.64 6.32
N VAL A 129 -27.59 -10.15 6.70
CA VAL A 129 -28.71 -11.00 7.15
C VAL A 129 -29.02 -12.05 6.08
N GLY A 130 -29.18 -13.30 6.48
CA GLY A 130 -29.33 -14.45 5.59
C GLY A 130 -28.05 -15.27 5.39
N SER A 131 -26.88 -14.72 5.73
CA SER A 131 -25.59 -15.37 5.47
C SER A 131 -25.37 -16.60 6.34
N ALA A 132 -24.63 -17.57 5.79
CA ALA A 132 -24.06 -18.67 6.56
C ALA A 132 -22.69 -18.29 7.13
N ARG A 133 -22.40 -18.73 8.36
CA ARG A 133 -21.12 -18.55 9.05
C ARG A 133 -20.74 -19.79 9.82
N THR A 134 -19.45 -20.11 9.82
CA THR A 134 -18.92 -21.25 10.56
C THR A 134 -17.74 -20.79 11.38
N LEU A 135 -17.79 -21.04 12.69
CA LEU A 135 -16.72 -20.70 13.61
C LEU A 135 -16.01 -21.98 14.06
N LEU A 136 -14.69 -21.99 13.94
CA LEU A 136 -13.82 -23.00 14.49
C LEU A 136 -13.43 -22.59 15.92
N VAL A 137 -13.80 -23.43 16.88
CA VAL A 137 -13.38 -23.35 18.28
C VAL A 137 -12.25 -24.36 18.47
N ALA A 138 -11.05 -23.87 18.71
CA ALA A 138 -9.84 -24.69 18.80
C ALA A 138 -9.12 -24.44 20.13
N PRO A 139 -8.85 -25.48 20.94
CA PRO A 139 -7.99 -25.33 22.10
C PRO A 139 -6.53 -25.18 21.66
N ASN A 140 -5.74 -24.43 22.45
CA ASN A 140 -4.29 -24.39 22.25
C ASN A 140 -3.66 -25.71 22.73
N SER A 141 -2.40 -25.95 22.34
CA SER A 141 -1.67 -27.17 22.73
C SER A 141 -1.65 -27.34 24.24
N GLY A 142 -2.04 -28.52 24.73
CA GLY A 142 -2.12 -28.81 26.17
C GLY A 142 -3.38 -28.29 26.88
N TYR A 143 -4.36 -27.75 26.15
CA TYR A 143 -5.67 -27.34 26.66
C TYR A 143 -6.80 -28.13 25.98
N GLU A 144 -7.96 -28.19 26.63
CA GLU A 144 -9.20 -28.76 26.08
C GLU A 144 -10.35 -27.77 26.20
N ILE A 145 -11.37 -27.92 25.36
CA ILE A 145 -12.59 -27.11 25.44
C ILE A 145 -13.38 -27.55 26.67
N SER A 146 -13.40 -26.73 27.71
CA SER A 146 -14.09 -27.00 28.97
C SER A 146 -15.55 -26.55 28.95
N THR A 147 -15.85 -25.44 28.26
CA THR A 147 -17.21 -24.94 28.05
C THR A 147 -17.38 -24.39 26.63
N LEU A 148 -18.58 -24.54 26.06
CA LEU A 148 -18.95 -23.92 24.79
C LEU A 148 -20.44 -23.55 24.82
N THR A 149 -20.75 -22.27 24.66
CA THR A 149 -22.12 -21.76 24.57
C THR A 149 -22.27 -20.89 23.33
N ALA A 150 -23.38 -21.03 22.61
CA ALA A 150 -23.67 -20.25 21.41
C ALA A 150 -25.15 -19.85 21.37
N SER A 151 -25.46 -18.59 21.06
CA SER A 151 -26.84 -18.12 20.94
C SER A 151 -27.44 -18.46 19.57
N GLY A 152 -28.77 -18.45 19.44
CA GLY A 152 -29.45 -18.57 18.13
C GLY A 152 -29.49 -19.97 17.52
N SER A 153 -29.28 -21.02 18.32
CA SER A 153 -29.41 -22.43 17.94
C SER A 153 -28.59 -22.86 16.70
N PRO A 154 -27.27 -22.64 16.68
CA PRO A 154 -26.40 -23.15 15.62
C PRO A 154 -26.27 -24.68 15.70
N SER A 155 -25.82 -25.28 14.60
CA SER A 155 -25.34 -26.67 14.62
C SER A 155 -23.91 -26.71 15.16
N ILE A 156 -23.61 -27.64 16.08
CA ILE A 156 -22.28 -27.82 16.65
C ILE A 156 -21.76 -29.21 16.29
N THR A 157 -20.63 -29.27 15.60
CA THR A 157 -19.99 -30.53 15.19
C THR A 157 -18.66 -30.75 15.90
N ILE A 158 -18.46 -31.96 16.43
CA ILE A 158 -17.21 -32.39 17.05
C ILE A 158 -16.28 -32.95 15.99
N GLN A 159 -15.06 -32.42 15.92
CA GLN A 159 -14.02 -32.93 15.04
C GLN A 159 -13.17 -33.99 15.74
N GLY A 160 -12.56 -34.89 14.97
CA GLY A 160 -11.72 -35.98 15.49
C GLY A 160 -10.43 -35.52 16.19
N ASP A 161 -10.07 -34.24 16.08
CA ASP A 161 -8.92 -33.60 16.72
C ASP A 161 -9.26 -32.84 18.02
N GLY A 162 -10.51 -32.92 18.48
CA GLY A 162 -10.97 -32.25 19.69
C GLY A 162 -11.47 -30.82 19.49
N THR A 163 -11.39 -30.26 18.27
CA THR A 163 -11.99 -28.95 17.94
C THR A 163 -13.52 -29.04 17.80
N ARG A 164 -14.20 -27.88 17.75
CA ARG A 164 -15.65 -27.78 17.50
C ARG A 164 -15.92 -26.81 16.36
N LEU A 165 -16.84 -27.16 15.46
CA LEU A 165 -17.39 -26.22 14.48
C LEU A 165 -18.77 -25.76 14.95
N VAL A 166 -18.95 -24.45 15.06
CA VAL A 166 -20.25 -23.80 15.33
C VAL A 166 -20.75 -23.19 14.03
N THR A 167 -21.77 -23.79 13.42
CA THR A 167 -22.28 -23.38 12.11
C THR A 167 -23.67 -22.80 12.21
N TYR A 168 -23.78 -21.55 11.77
CA TYR A 168 -25.04 -20.89 11.48
C TYR A 168 -25.32 -20.96 9.98
N SER A 169 -26.39 -21.63 9.59
CA SER A 169 -26.78 -21.76 8.18
C SER A 169 -27.54 -20.54 7.65
N ASN A 170 -28.11 -19.71 8.54
CA ASN A 170 -28.91 -18.55 8.19
C ASN A 170 -28.95 -17.51 9.34
N LEU A 171 -28.07 -16.51 9.33
CA LEU A 171 -27.99 -15.49 10.39
C LEU A 171 -29.09 -14.42 10.23
N GLN A 172 -29.98 -14.29 11.21
CA GLN A 172 -31.09 -13.31 11.17
C GLN A 172 -30.98 -12.20 12.23
N ALA A 173 -30.17 -12.40 13.26
CA ALA A 173 -29.96 -11.45 14.35
C ALA A 173 -28.53 -11.61 14.89
N ASN A 174 -28.07 -10.64 15.68
CA ASN A 174 -26.78 -10.71 16.36
C ASN A 174 -26.68 -11.99 17.21
N GLN A 175 -25.54 -12.66 17.14
CA GLN A 175 -25.26 -13.88 17.89
C GLN A 175 -24.02 -13.72 18.76
N SER A 176 -23.84 -14.63 19.69
CA SER A 176 -22.61 -14.77 20.47
C SER A 176 -22.16 -16.21 20.55
N VAL A 177 -20.85 -16.41 20.57
CA VAL A 177 -20.20 -17.71 20.80
C VAL A 177 -19.15 -17.53 21.89
N THR A 178 -19.29 -18.23 23.00
CA THR A 178 -18.37 -18.19 24.13
C THR A 178 -17.76 -19.56 24.35
N ALA A 179 -16.44 -19.63 24.47
CA ALA A 179 -15.71 -20.87 24.74
C ALA A 179 -14.77 -20.71 25.94
N GLY A 180 -14.81 -21.68 26.84
CA GLY A 180 -13.85 -21.84 27.93
C GLY A 180 -12.86 -22.95 27.61
N PHE A 181 -11.60 -22.73 27.98
CA PHE A 181 -10.51 -23.68 27.80
C PHE A 181 -9.82 -23.96 29.13
N SER A 182 -9.67 -25.23 29.49
CA SER A 182 -8.92 -25.67 30.66
C SER A 182 -7.66 -26.40 30.27
N LEU A 183 -6.60 -26.22 31.06
CA LEU A 183 -5.35 -26.95 30.85
C LEU A 183 -5.62 -28.44 31.04
N ILE A 184 -5.20 -29.27 30.09
CA ILE A 184 -5.25 -30.73 30.21
C ILE A 184 -4.32 -31.11 31.37
N PRO A 185 -4.82 -31.73 32.45
CA PRO A 185 -3.98 -32.07 33.57
C PRO A 185 -3.00 -33.19 33.21
N ILE A 186 -1.70 -32.87 33.24
CA ILE A 186 -0.62 -33.82 32.99
C ILE A 186 0.21 -33.91 34.26
N VAL A 187 0.05 -35.02 34.97
CA VAL A 187 0.92 -35.45 36.08
C VAL A 187 1.49 -36.80 35.68
N VAL A 188 2.81 -36.92 35.66
CA VAL A 188 3.52 -38.13 35.27
C VAL A 188 4.49 -38.49 36.38
N ALA A 189 4.19 -39.58 37.09
CA ALA A 189 5.13 -40.21 37.99
C ALA A 189 6.21 -40.93 37.18
N ASN A 190 7.46 -40.77 37.58
CA ASN A 190 8.59 -41.47 37.00
C ASN A 190 9.52 -41.89 38.14
N ALA A 191 9.60 -43.18 38.44
CA ALA A 191 10.43 -43.74 39.50
C ALA A 191 11.90 -43.92 39.08
N GLY A 192 12.29 -43.46 37.90
CA GLY A 192 13.60 -43.70 37.32
C GLY A 192 13.70 -45.08 36.67
N SER A 193 14.90 -45.43 36.22
CA SER A 193 15.15 -46.78 35.68
C SER A 193 15.27 -47.80 36.80
N ASP A 194 15.00 -49.06 36.47
CA ASP A 194 15.39 -50.17 37.32
C ASP A 194 16.90 -50.11 37.57
N VAL A 195 17.30 -50.40 38.81
CA VAL A 195 18.69 -50.27 39.27
C VAL A 195 19.20 -51.62 39.75
N THR A 196 20.48 -51.89 39.49
CA THR A 196 21.17 -53.08 39.99
C THR A 196 22.27 -52.66 40.95
N THR A 197 22.34 -53.28 42.12
CA THR A 197 23.40 -53.04 43.12
C THR A 197 24.27 -54.27 43.34
N THR A 198 25.55 -54.05 43.67
CA THR A 198 26.64 -55.02 43.67
C THR A 198 26.90 -55.70 45.03
N GLY A 199 25.94 -55.68 45.95
CA GLY A 199 26.01 -56.38 47.23
C GLY A 199 24.94 -55.96 48.23
N PRO A 200 24.73 -56.75 49.30
CA PRO A 200 23.81 -56.39 50.37
C PRO A 200 24.39 -55.33 51.33
N GLY A 201 23.53 -54.43 51.81
CA GLY A 201 23.84 -53.45 52.86
C GLY A 201 24.05 -52.00 52.40
N ALA A 202 24.03 -51.08 53.36
CA ALA A 202 24.02 -49.63 53.13
C ALA A 202 25.23 -49.08 52.34
N ALA A 203 26.38 -49.78 52.39
CA ALA A 203 27.57 -49.44 51.62
C ALA A 203 27.38 -49.57 50.10
N TYR A 204 26.34 -50.31 49.67
CA TYR A 204 25.98 -50.53 48.27
C TYR A 204 24.63 -49.89 47.94
N ALA A 205 24.24 -48.82 48.64
CA ALA A 205 23.02 -48.11 48.32
C ALA A 205 23.08 -47.50 46.91
N VAL A 206 21.98 -47.61 46.17
CA VAL A 206 21.81 -47.08 44.82
C VAL A 206 20.73 -46.01 44.82
N THR A 207 20.85 -45.01 43.94
CA THR A 207 19.90 -43.91 43.88
C THR A 207 18.77 -44.21 42.90
N LEU A 208 17.53 -44.04 43.35
CA LEU A 208 16.34 -43.96 42.51
C LEU A 208 16.02 -42.50 42.22
N PHE A 209 15.78 -42.20 40.94
CA PHE A 209 15.67 -40.83 40.44
C PHE A 209 14.21 -40.47 40.11
N GLY A 210 13.48 -40.01 41.12
CA GLY A 210 12.11 -39.54 40.96
C GLY A 210 12.01 -38.10 40.45
N SER A 211 13.13 -37.38 40.40
CA SER A 211 13.27 -36.04 39.83
C SER A 211 12.83 -35.92 38.37
N ASN A 212 12.74 -37.04 37.64
CA ASN A 212 12.22 -37.08 36.26
C ASN A 212 10.68 -37.04 36.18
N SER A 213 9.99 -37.01 37.31
CA SER A 213 8.54 -36.81 37.38
C SER A 213 8.17 -35.41 36.94
N THR A 214 7.13 -35.27 36.11
CA THR A 214 6.72 -33.99 35.53
C THR A 214 5.27 -33.68 35.87
N SER A 215 4.97 -32.41 36.12
CA SER A 215 3.60 -31.92 36.30
C SER A 215 3.44 -30.57 35.63
N ASN A 216 2.33 -30.37 34.93
CA ASN A 216 1.90 -29.05 34.47
C ASN A 216 0.92 -28.36 35.45
N GLN A 217 0.70 -28.95 36.63
CA GLN A 217 -0.26 -28.49 37.66
C GLN A 217 0.42 -27.76 38.85
N GLY A 218 1.74 -27.57 38.81
CA GLY A 218 2.51 -26.90 39.86
C GLY A 218 3.47 -27.82 40.60
N ALA A 219 3.84 -27.45 41.83
CA ALA A 219 4.82 -28.20 42.62
C ALA A 219 4.41 -29.66 42.83
N ILE A 220 5.41 -30.54 42.90
CA ILE A 220 5.24 -31.98 43.07
C ILE A 220 5.66 -32.36 44.49
N SER A 221 4.81 -33.08 45.20
CA SER A 221 5.18 -33.77 46.44
C SER A 221 5.53 -35.23 46.14
N TYR A 222 6.61 -35.74 46.72
CA TYR A 222 7.15 -37.08 46.46
C TYR A 222 6.95 -37.98 47.68
N GLN A 223 6.65 -39.26 47.44
CA GLN A 223 6.60 -40.30 48.46
C GLN A 223 7.04 -41.64 47.87
N TRP A 224 8.12 -42.18 48.41
CA TRP A 224 8.64 -43.51 48.10
C TRP A 224 8.14 -44.55 49.11
N SER A 225 7.82 -45.74 48.62
CA SER A 225 7.45 -46.89 49.44
C SER A 225 7.94 -48.20 48.81
N GLY A 226 8.03 -49.25 49.62
CA GLY A 226 8.48 -50.57 49.19
C GLY A 226 8.30 -51.61 50.30
N PRO A 227 8.65 -52.87 50.03
CA PRO A 227 8.58 -53.94 51.04
C PRO A 227 9.55 -53.68 52.22
N PRO A 228 9.29 -54.26 53.41
CA PRO A 228 10.11 -53.99 54.61
C PRO A 228 11.61 -54.28 54.49
N ALA A 229 11.99 -55.19 53.58
CA ALA A 229 13.39 -55.53 53.32
C ALA A 229 14.14 -54.46 52.48
N LEU A 230 13.44 -53.48 51.93
CA LEU A 230 13.99 -52.40 51.10
C LEU A 230 14.04 -51.10 51.91
N MET A 231 15.24 -50.61 52.20
CA MET A 231 15.45 -49.43 53.04
C MET A 231 15.64 -48.17 52.20
N PHE A 232 14.94 -47.09 52.54
CA PHE A 232 15.00 -45.80 51.83
C PHE A 232 15.71 -44.74 52.68
N GLY A 233 16.60 -43.96 52.07
CA GLY A 233 17.31 -42.85 52.73
C GLY A 233 16.43 -41.60 52.88
N SER A 234 15.80 -41.14 51.80
CA SER A 234 15.03 -39.89 51.75
C SER A 234 13.68 -40.09 51.06
N PRO A 235 12.72 -40.79 51.70
CA PRO A 235 11.49 -41.25 51.05
C PRO A 235 10.53 -40.13 50.63
N THR A 236 10.69 -38.91 51.12
CA THR A 236 9.85 -37.75 50.73
C THR A 236 10.54 -36.81 49.72
N SER A 237 11.74 -37.17 49.26
CA SER A 237 12.51 -36.38 48.31
C SER A 237 12.30 -36.85 46.87
N ALA A 238 12.60 -35.96 45.91
CA ALA A 238 12.53 -36.28 44.48
C ALA A 238 13.41 -37.49 44.16
N ASP A 239 14.64 -37.51 44.67
CA ASP A 239 15.55 -38.66 44.56
C ASP A 239 15.77 -39.29 45.94
N THR A 240 15.94 -40.61 45.98
CA THR A 240 16.17 -41.36 47.21
C THR A 240 17.20 -42.45 47.01
N THR A 241 18.03 -42.70 48.02
CA THR A 241 18.92 -43.86 48.03
C THR A 241 18.19 -45.08 48.58
N VAL A 242 18.44 -46.25 48.01
CA VAL A 242 17.78 -47.50 48.38
C VAL A 242 18.79 -48.64 48.48
N TYR A 243 18.62 -49.53 49.46
CA TYR A 243 19.41 -50.75 49.62
C TYR A 243 18.62 -51.88 50.29
N SER A 244 19.13 -53.11 50.19
CA SER A 244 18.64 -54.26 50.97
C SER A 244 19.82 -55.07 51.49
N ASP A 245 19.64 -55.75 52.62
CA ASP A 245 20.60 -56.71 53.17
C ASP A 245 20.46 -58.11 52.58
N ILE A 246 19.44 -58.33 51.74
CA ILE A 246 19.11 -59.64 51.16
C ILE A 246 19.17 -59.51 49.63
N PRO A 247 19.88 -60.41 48.92
CA PRO A 247 19.81 -60.47 47.47
C PRO A 247 18.38 -60.80 47.00
N GLY A 248 17.92 -60.10 45.97
CA GLY A 248 16.56 -60.24 45.45
C GLY A 248 16.09 -59.01 44.67
N ASP A 249 14.91 -59.13 44.08
CA ASP A 249 14.28 -58.06 43.31
C ASP A 249 13.19 -57.39 44.17
N TYR A 250 13.33 -56.08 44.35
CA TYR A 250 12.40 -55.31 45.17
C TYR A 250 11.74 -54.21 44.35
N THR A 251 10.42 -54.10 44.42
CA THR A 251 9.68 -53.01 43.78
C THR A 251 9.65 -51.80 44.70
N ALA A 252 10.30 -50.71 44.30
CA ALA A 252 10.13 -49.39 44.88
C ALA A 252 9.02 -48.64 44.13
N THR A 253 8.02 -48.14 44.85
CA THR A 253 6.92 -47.35 44.28
C THR A 253 7.14 -45.88 44.61
N LEU A 254 7.25 -45.04 43.58
CA LEU A 254 7.14 -43.59 43.72
C LEU A 254 5.68 -43.20 43.56
N THR A 255 5.14 -42.48 44.53
CA THR A 255 3.86 -41.78 44.40
C THR A 255 4.12 -40.28 44.42
N ILE A 256 3.61 -39.58 43.41
CA ILE A 256 3.65 -38.13 43.35
C ILE A 256 2.26 -37.54 43.42
N THR A 257 2.15 -36.35 44.01
CA THR A 257 0.92 -35.56 44.00
C THR A 257 1.23 -34.15 43.54
N SER A 258 0.40 -33.62 42.65
CA SER A 258 0.45 -32.22 42.22
C SER A 258 -0.97 -31.68 42.06
N ASN A 259 -1.27 -30.59 42.75
CA ASN A 259 -2.60 -29.96 42.81
C ASN A 259 -3.77 -30.95 43.04
N GLY A 260 -3.58 -31.92 43.96
CA GLY A 260 -4.58 -32.94 44.29
C GLY A 260 -4.66 -34.15 43.35
N ILE A 261 -3.92 -34.16 42.24
CA ILE A 261 -3.83 -35.31 41.33
C ILE A 261 -2.66 -36.20 41.74
N THR A 262 -2.97 -37.46 42.07
CA THR A 262 -1.98 -38.47 42.46
C THR A 262 -1.67 -39.41 41.30
N ARG A 263 -0.39 -39.70 41.09
CA ARG A 263 0.11 -40.71 40.14
C ARG A 263 1.24 -41.50 40.77
N SER A 264 1.38 -42.75 40.37
CA SER A 264 2.45 -43.61 40.87
C SER A 264 3.18 -44.27 39.72
N ASP A 265 4.45 -44.57 39.94
CA ASP A 265 5.32 -45.33 39.06
C ASP A 265 6.23 -46.22 39.91
N THR A 266 6.80 -47.26 39.31
CA THR A 266 7.61 -48.24 40.02
C THR A 266 8.96 -48.43 39.37
N ALA A 267 10.00 -48.61 40.20
CA ALA A 267 11.32 -49.05 39.78
C ALA A 267 11.67 -50.35 40.50
N ILE A 268 12.31 -51.27 39.80
CA ILE A 268 12.84 -52.52 40.36
C ILE A 268 14.28 -52.29 40.82
N VAL A 269 14.55 -52.68 42.06
CA VAL A 269 15.88 -52.69 42.68
C VAL A 269 16.36 -54.14 42.68
N HIS A 270 17.24 -54.47 41.76
CA HIS A 270 17.90 -55.76 41.63
C HIS A 270 19.14 -55.81 42.52
N VAL A 271 19.05 -56.51 43.65
CA VAL A 271 20.18 -56.72 44.56
C VAL A 271 20.83 -58.04 44.18
N VAL A 272 21.94 -57.99 43.43
CA VAL A 272 22.63 -59.18 42.93
C VAL A 272 23.92 -59.44 43.67
N THR A 273 24.38 -60.69 43.61
CA THR A 273 25.74 -61.02 44.05
C THR A 273 26.76 -60.46 43.05
N ARG A 274 27.98 -60.19 43.54
CA ARG A 274 29.07 -59.62 42.73
C ARG A 274 29.39 -60.42 41.46
N ASN A 275 29.24 -61.75 41.49
CA ASN A 275 29.50 -62.61 40.33
C ASN A 275 28.47 -62.42 39.21
N SER A 276 27.19 -62.33 39.54
CA SER A 276 26.11 -62.14 38.55
C SER A 276 26.20 -60.79 37.83
N TYR A 277 26.68 -59.75 38.53
CA TYR A 277 26.91 -58.42 37.93
C TYR A 277 27.97 -58.46 36.82
N LEU A 278 29.14 -59.08 37.07
CA LEU A 278 30.25 -59.15 36.11
C LEU A 278 29.88 -59.93 34.83
N VAL A 279 29.08 -60.97 34.96
CA VAL A 279 28.52 -61.71 33.81
C VAL A 279 27.64 -60.80 32.96
N SER A 280 26.76 -60.01 33.58
CA SER A 280 25.82 -59.14 32.86
C SER A 280 26.50 -58.06 32.01
N GLU A 281 27.62 -57.50 32.48
CA GLU A 281 28.36 -56.45 31.75
C GLU A 281 28.98 -56.98 30.45
N CYS A 282 29.44 -58.23 30.44
CA CYS A 282 29.91 -58.89 29.23
C CYS A 282 28.75 -59.12 28.25
N THR A 283 27.61 -59.60 28.75
CA THR A 283 26.43 -59.90 27.94
C THR A 283 25.84 -58.66 27.25
N LYS A 284 25.96 -57.47 27.85
CA LYS A 284 25.49 -56.20 27.26
C LYS A 284 26.14 -55.91 25.91
N CYS A 285 27.44 -56.09 25.79
CA CYS A 285 28.18 -55.85 24.54
C CYS A 285 28.04 -57.00 23.51
N HIS A 286 27.70 -58.21 23.97
CA HIS A 286 27.58 -59.43 23.13
C HIS A 286 26.14 -59.81 22.75
N SER A 287 25.15 -58.97 23.10
CA SER A 287 23.74 -59.23 22.82
C SER A 287 23.45 -59.15 21.30
N GLY A 288 22.94 -60.25 20.73
CA GLY A 288 22.58 -60.36 19.31
C GLY A 288 23.56 -61.11 18.41
N ASN A 289 24.82 -61.29 18.84
CA ASN A 289 25.82 -62.08 18.09
C ASN A 289 26.04 -63.48 18.69
N THR A 290 25.61 -63.70 19.93
CA THR A 290 25.89 -64.92 20.70
C THR A 290 24.73 -65.32 21.64
N THR A 291 23.47 -65.05 21.30
CA THR A 291 22.30 -65.31 22.18
C THR A 291 22.18 -66.79 22.58
N ALA A 292 22.52 -67.73 21.69
CA ALA A 292 22.56 -69.16 22.01
C ALA A 292 23.70 -69.51 22.97
N LEU A 293 24.86 -68.86 22.83
CA LEU A 293 26.07 -69.07 23.65
C LEU A 293 25.84 -68.64 25.11
N VAL A 294 25.22 -67.47 25.29
CA VAL A 294 24.89 -66.91 26.61
C VAL A 294 23.87 -67.79 27.32
N GLY A 295 22.88 -68.33 26.58
CA GLY A 295 21.90 -69.28 27.13
C GLY A 295 22.56 -70.58 27.62
N LEU A 296 23.55 -71.09 26.88
CA LEU A 296 24.30 -72.30 27.26
C LEU A 296 25.22 -72.06 28.46
N TYR A 297 25.87 -70.90 28.56
CA TYR A 297 26.69 -70.54 29.72
C TYR A 297 25.83 -70.35 30.98
N ASN A 298 24.71 -69.64 30.86
CA ASN A 298 23.75 -69.43 31.96
C ASN A 298 23.08 -70.73 32.42
N GLY A 299 22.99 -71.74 31.55
CA GLY A 299 22.50 -73.08 31.89
C GLY A 299 23.57 -74.02 32.43
N SER A 300 24.82 -73.57 32.57
CA SER A 300 25.95 -74.42 32.98
C SER A 300 26.28 -74.28 34.47
N PRO A 301 26.94 -75.28 35.09
CA PRO A 301 27.44 -75.19 36.46
C PRO A 301 28.48 -74.07 36.68
N HIS A 302 29.02 -73.49 35.61
CA HIS A 302 30.05 -72.44 35.69
C HIS A 302 29.48 -71.07 36.08
N LEU A 303 28.16 -70.84 35.92
CA LEU A 303 27.52 -69.57 36.25
C LEU A 303 27.70 -69.20 37.73
N GLU A 304 27.68 -70.18 38.63
CA GLU A 304 27.82 -69.95 40.07
C GLU A 304 29.27 -69.74 40.50
N THR A 305 30.23 -70.21 39.71
CA THR A 305 31.63 -70.37 40.13
C THR A 305 32.62 -69.45 39.41
N ASN A 306 32.42 -69.10 38.14
CA ASN A 306 33.38 -68.32 37.34
C ASN A 306 32.70 -67.40 36.31
N ALA A 307 33.14 -66.13 36.20
CA ALA A 307 32.72 -65.19 35.15
C ALA A 307 33.47 -65.41 33.82
N CYS A 308 33.00 -64.81 32.71
CA CYS A 308 33.63 -64.94 31.38
C CYS A 308 35.13 -64.59 31.36
N GLN A 309 35.57 -63.61 32.16
CA GLN A 309 36.98 -63.23 32.30
C GLN A 309 37.86 -64.30 32.95
N GLY A 310 37.27 -65.29 33.63
CA GLY A 310 38.00 -66.45 34.12
C GLY A 310 38.55 -67.33 32.99
N CYS A 311 37.95 -67.28 31.78
CA CYS A 311 38.34 -68.09 30.62
C CYS A 311 39.02 -67.29 29.51
N HIS A 312 38.78 -65.97 29.43
CA HIS A 312 39.39 -65.05 28.47
C HIS A 312 40.52 -64.23 29.11
N THR A 313 41.61 -64.91 29.48
CA THR A 313 42.72 -64.34 30.27
C THR A 313 43.64 -63.40 29.49
N ASP A 314 43.70 -63.55 28.16
CA ASP A 314 44.75 -62.91 27.35
C ASP A 314 44.31 -61.56 26.75
N SER A 315 43.00 -61.32 26.63
CA SER A 315 42.37 -60.00 26.43
C SER A 315 40.84 -60.18 26.23
N PRO A 316 40.00 -59.25 26.71
CA PRO A 316 38.53 -59.38 26.62
C PRO A 316 37.94 -59.33 25.19
N HIS A 317 38.75 -59.16 24.13
CA HIS A 317 38.30 -59.07 22.74
C HIS A 317 38.95 -60.07 21.77
N VAL A 318 39.75 -61.03 22.27
CA VAL A 318 40.22 -62.16 21.44
C VAL A 318 39.19 -63.28 21.50
N ALA A 319 38.67 -63.65 20.33
CA ALA A 319 37.55 -64.58 20.15
C ALA A 319 37.86 -66.05 20.51
N LEU A 320 39.03 -66.32 21.10
CA LEU A 320 39.48 -67.66 21.45
C LEU A 320 39.81 -67.70 22.95
N PRO A 321 39.19 -68.61 23.74
CA PRO A 321 39.64 -68.88 25.09
C PRO A 321 41.04 -69.49 25.04
N SER A 322 41.89 -69.16 26.02
CA SER A 322 43.22 -69.76 26.13
C SER A 322 43.06 -71.27 26.37
N PRO A 323 43.59 -72.16 25.49
CA PRO A 323 43.41 -73.62 25.60
C PRO A 323 43.87 -74.19 26.96
N ASN A 324 44.76 -73.46 27.63
CA ASN A 324 45.44 -73.87 28.84
C ASN A 324 44.53 -73.73 30.08
N VAL A 325 43.62 -72.75 30.09
CA VAL A 325 42.73 -72.47 31.22
C VAL A 325 41.70 -73.59 31.43
N CYS A 326 41.25 -74.21 30.33
CA CYS A 326 40.33 -75.34 30.39
C CYS A 326 41.02 -76.62 30.86
N ALA A 327 42.28 -76.81 30.48
CA ALA A 327 43.06 -77.97 30.89
C ALA A 327 43.26 -77.97 32.41
N ASP A 328 43.63 -76.84 33.00
CA ASP A 328 43.94 -76.71 34.44
C ASP A 328 42.75 -77.02 35.37
N CYS A 329 41.51 -76.75 34.92
CA CYS A 329 40.30 -77.05 35.68
C CYS A 329 39.72 -78.46 35.39
N HIS A 330 40.18 -79.13 34.33
CA HIS A 330 39.66 -80.42 33.86
C HIS A 330 40.74 -81.49 33.56
N THR A 331 41.92 -81.46 34.23
CA THR A 331 43.08 -82.31 33.87
C THR A 331 42.89 -83.84 34.00
N ASP A 332 43.57 -84.51 33.06
CA ASP A 332 43.56 -85.90 32.56
C ASP A 332 44.26 -86.97 33.43
N THR A 333 43.71 -88.20 33.44
CA THR A 333 44.44 -89.42 33.00
C THR A 333 43.40 -90.49 32.61
N SER A 334 43.16 -90.62 31.30
CA SER A 334 42.64 -91.81 30.60
C SER A 334 41.14 -92.13 30.54
N ARG A 335 40.18 -91.49 31.23
CA ARG A 335 38.72 -91.71 30.99
C ARG A 335 37.87 -90.50 31.38
N HIS A 336 37.19 -89.90 30.40
CA HIS A 336 36.14 -88.88 30.61
C HIS A 336 34.98 -89.49 31.42
N PRO A 337 34.45 -88.82 32.47
CA PRO A 337 33.22 -89.29 33.13
C PRO A 337 31.94 -88.86 32.39
N PHE A 338 32.02 -87.93 31.43
CA PHE A 338 30.87 -87.55 30.58
C PHE A 338 31.33 -87.16 29.17
N GLU A 339 30.49 -87.47 28.19
CA GLU A 339 30.71 -87.18 26.77
C GLU A 339 30.78 -85.67 26.52
N ILE A 340 31.83 -85.18 25.87
CA ILE A 340 31.85 -83.81 25.33
C ILE A 340 30.88 -83.81 24.14
N THR A 341 29.61 -83.46 24.40
CA THR A 341 28.57 -83.41 23.38
C THR A 341 28.66 -82.13 22.53
N GLY A 342 27.97 -82.11 21.38
CA GLY A 342 28.07 -81.10 20.31
C GLY A 342 27.80 -79.63 20.68
N THR A 343 27.48 -79.33 21.93
CA THR A 343 27.30 -78.00 22.51
C THR A 343 28.55 -77.12 22.37
N CYS A 344 29.76 -77.70 22.44
CA CYS A 344 31.01 -76.93 22.28
C CYS A 344 31.20 -76.43 20.84
N THR A 345 30.77 -77.19 19.84
CA THR A 345 30.82 -76.81 18.41
C THR A 345 29.71 -75.83 18.00
N SER A 346 28.57 -75.81 18.71
CA SER A 346 27.46 -74.88 18.48
C SER A 346 27.84 -73.41 18.71
N CYS A 347 28.86 -73.19 19.53
CA CYS A 347 29.37 -71.87 19.93
C CYS A 347 30.26 -71.21 18.86
N HIS A 348 30.69 -71.93 17.83
CA HIS A 348 31.78 -71.52 16.93
C HIS A 348 31.42 -71.48 15.43
N ASN A 349 30.14 -71.34 15.06
CA ASN A 349 29.73 -71.26 13.64
C ASN A 349 28.96 -69.96 13.31
N SER A 350 29.49 -69.14 12.40
CA SER A 350 28.96 -67.84 11.99
C SER A 350 28.01 -67.95 10.79
N HIS A 351 26.79 -67.39 10.90
CA HIS A 351 25.76 -67.07 9.88
C HIS A 351 24.41 -67.84 9.99
N SER A 352 23.38 -67.23 10.60
CA SER A 352 21.95 -67.53 10.36
C SER A 352 21.02 -66.44 10.95
N THR A 353 20.21 -65.82 10.09
CA THR A 353 19.20 -64.77 10.34
C THR A 353 17.78 -65.36 10.48
N LEU A 354 16.98 -64.99 11.50
CA LEU A 354 15.53 -65.26 11.53
C LEU A 354 14.71 -64.30 12.41
N VAL A 355 13.51 -63.99 11.92
CA VAL A 355 12.49 -63.01 12.33
C VAL A 355 11.62 -63.53 13.48
N GLY A 356 11.21 -62.65 14.41
CA GLY A 356 10.34 -62.99 15.54
C GLY A 356 9.15 -62.05 15.72
N THR A 357 7.96 -62.62 15.77
CA THR A 357 6.62 -62.04 15.92
C THR A 357 6.30 -61.63 17.37
N GLY A 358 5.66 -60.47 17.59
CA GLY A 358 4.89 -60.20 18.81
C GLY A 358 4.79 -58.73 19.29
N SER A 359 3.61 -58.12 19.11
CA SER A 359 2.97 -57.08 19.96
C SER A 359 3.73 -55.78 20.32
N VAL A 360 3.43 -54.67 19.60
CA VAL A 360 3.18 -53.29 20.11
C VAL A 360 2.76 -52.38 18.95
N ASP A 361 1.72 -51.55 19.13
CA ASP A 361 1.21 -50.48 18.23
C ASP A 361 1.48 -50.65 16.71
N SER A 362 0.46 -51.11 15.99
CA SER A 362 0.44 -51.42 14.54
C SER A 362 0.65 -50.23 13.58
N LEU A 363 1.43 -49.21 13.93
CA LEU A 363 1.66 -48.02 13.10
C LEU A 363 3.09 -47.90 12.55
N HIS A 364 4.04 -48.72 13.01
CA HIS A 364 5.45 -48.61 12.58
C HIS A 364 5.73 -49.25 11.22
N TYR A 365 5.10 -50.38 10.91
CA TYR A 365 5.38 -51.22 9.74
C TYR A 365 4.07 -51.72 9.10
N ASN A 366 3.34 -50.87 8.39
CA ASN A 366 2.13 -51.32 7.73
C ASN A 366 2.38 -51.57 6.26
N ASN A 367 2.68 -52.79 5.84
CA ASN A 367 2.48 -53.18 4.44
C ASN A 367 1.01 -53.60 4.24
N ILE A 368 0.07 -52.67 4.42
CA ILE A 368 -1.37 -52.93 4.31
C ILE A 368 -1.81 -52.66 2.88
N THR A 369 -2.28 -53.69 2.18
CA THR A 369 -2.79 -53.62 0.80
C THR A 369 -4.31 -53.40 0.71
N THR A 370 -5.01 -53.35 1.85
CA THR A 370 -6.48 -53.25 1.90
C THR A 370 -6.99 -51.97 2.58
N GLY A 371 -7.68 -51.13 1.82
CA GLY A 371 -8.81 -50.29 2.29
C GLY A 371 -8.54 -48.89 2.82
N MET A 372 -7.35 -48.55 3.32
CA MET A 372 -7.03 -47.18 3.81
C MET A 372 -5.53 -46.94 3.74
N TYR A 373 -5.08 -45.69 3.60
CA TYR A 373 -3.64 -45.36 3.60
C TYR A 373 -3.13 -45.01 5.02
N PRO A 374 -2.61 -45.95 5.83
CA PRO A 374 -2.01 -45.62 7.13
C PRO A 374 -0.66 -44.91 6.96
N ALA A 375 -0.27 -44.15 7.98
CA ALA A 375 1.04 -43.51 8.02
C ALA A 375 2.13 -44.59 8.13
N SER A 376 3.20 -44.46 7.35
CA SER A 376 4.43 -45.23 7.54
C SER A 376 5.48 -44.30 8.15
N PHE A 377 5.77 -44.53 9.42
CA PHE A 377 6.82 -43.82 10.16
C PHE A 377 8.21 -44.41 9.93
N VAL A 378 8.27 -45.61 9.36
CA VAL A 378 9.50 -46.30 8.98
C VAL A 378 9.53 -46.47 7.46
N THR A 379 10.73 -46.37 6.90
CA THR A 379 10.99 -46.51 5.47
C THR A 379 12.14 -47.48 5.30
N SER A 380 12.33 -48.04 4.10
CA SER A 380 13.49 -48.91 3.80
C SER A 380 14.85 -48.24 4.03
N ARG A 381 14.88 -46.93 4.30
CA ARG A 381 16.07 -46.13 4.59
C ARG A 381 16.12 -45.59 6.02
N ALA A 382 15.19 -45.99 6.90
CA ALA A 382 15.20 -45.66 8.31
C ALA A 382 15.55 -46.89 9.16
N ALA A 383 16.54 -46.76 10.05
CA ALA A 383 16.84 -47.77 11.05
C ALA A 383 15.95 -47.58 12.28
N CYS A 384 15.61 -48.66 12.99
CA CYS A 384 14.82 -48.60 14.22
C CYS A 384 15.45 -47.63 15.24
N ALA A 385 16.78 -47.63 15.35
CA ALA A 385 17.54 -46.74 16.23
C ALA A 385 17.28 -45.24 15.96
N ASN A 386 16.90 -44.87 14.74
CA ASN A 386 16.63 -43.47 14.37
C ASN A 386 15.42 -42.90 15.11
N CYS A 387 14.45 -43.76 15.45
CA CYS A 387 13.22 -43.39 16.17
C CYS A 387 13.16 -43.95 17.60
N HIS A 388 14.00 -44.92 17.96
CA HIS A 388 13.95 -45.62 19.25
C HIS A 388 15.15 -45.38 20.17
N ASN A 389 15.88 -44.27 19.99
CA ASN A 389 16.87 -43.85 20.96
C ASN A 389 16.21 -43.58 22.34
N ASN A 390 16.71 -44.20 23.40
CA ASN A 390 16.04 -44.28 24.71
C ASN A 390 16.37 -43.13 25.67
N THR A 391 17.06 -42.07 25.22
CA THR A 391 17.30 -40.89 26.05
C THR A 391 16.02 -40.06 26.27
N ILE A 392 15.92 -39.42 27.46
CA ILE A 392 14.78 -38.57 27.85
C ILE A 392 14.58 -37.42 26.84
N SER A 393 15.67 -36.79 26.40
CA SER A 393 15.64 -35.71 25.40
C SER A 393 15.07 -36.18 24.05
N ASN A 394 15.40 -37.40 23.61
CA ASN A 394 14.89 -37.92 22.33
C ASN A 394 13.38 -38.26 22.44
N LYS A 395 12.91 -38.77 23.59
CA LYS A 395 11.48 -38.98 23.83
C LYS A 395 10.66 -37.69 23.75
N ALA A 396 11.13 -36.60 24.37
CA ALA A 396 10.46 -35.29 24.31
C ALA A 396 10.40 -34.74 22.88
N ILE A 397 11.49 -34.84 22.12
CA ILE A 397 11.56 -34.44 20.70
C ILE A 397 10.55 -35.23 19.85
N ARG A 398 10.43 -36.55 20.05
CA ARG A 398 9.45 -37.37 19.32
C ARG A 398 8.00 -36.98 19.60
N ILE A 399 7.69 -36.61 20.85
CA ILE A 399 6.35 -36.12 21.22
C ILE A 399 6.06 -34.78 20.51
N GLN A 400 7.02 -33.85 20.49
CA GLN A 400 6.90 -32.59 19.77
C GLN A 400 6.73 -32.80 18.26
N TRP A 401 7.53 -33.67 17.66
CA TRP A 401 7.43 -34.00 16.23
C TRP A 401 6.11 -34.68 15.89
N ARG A 402 5.58 -35.55 16.75
CA ARG A 402 4.25 -36.17 16.56
C ARG A 402 3.12 -35.12 16.50
N ALA A 403 3.26 -34.02 17.22
CA ALA A 403 2.33 -32.89 17.17
C ALA A 403 2.55 -31.98 15.95
N ALA A 404 3.68 -32.11 15.24
CA ALA A 404 3.95 -31.36 14.03
C ALA A 404 3.12 -31.90 12.86
N ARG A 405 2.73 -31.00 11.95
CA ARG A 405 2.00 -31.40 10.72
C ARG A 405 2.83 -32.32 9.81
N HIS A 406 4.16 -32.30 9.92
CA HIS A 406 5.08 -33.18 9.19
C HIS A 406 4.94 -34.67 9.57
N ALA A 407 4.38 -34.99 10.73
CA ALA A 407 4.12 -36.36 11.17
C ALA A 407 2.70 -36.85 10.84
N ASN A 408 1.83 -35.99 10.31
CA ASN A 408 0.40 -36.25 10.22
C ASN A 408 -0.08 -36.41 8.77
N ILE A 409 -0.50 -37.62 8.41
CA ILE A 409 -1.02 -37.97 7.08
C ILE A 409 -2.37 -37.34 6.73
N THR A 410 -3.13 -36.88 7.73
CA THR A 410 -4.40 -36.15 7.51
C THR A 410 -4.19 -34.65 7.42
N SER A 411 -2.97 -34.16 7.70
CA SER A 411 -2.66 -32.76 7.46
C SER A 411 -2.68 -32.45 5.97
N MET A 412 -2.93 -31.19 5.62
CA MET A 412 -3.05 -30.76 4.22
C MET A 412 -1.84 -31.12 3.36
N GLY A 413 -0.63 -31.22 3.95
CA GLY A 413 0.57 -31.64 3.24
C GLY A 413 0.55 -33.09 2.79
N TRP A 414 -0.21 -33.98 3.43
CA TRP A 414 -0.17 -35.43 3.15
C TRP A 414 -1.54 -36.02 2.77
N ILE A 415 -2.64 -35.30 3.00
CA ILE A 415 -3.99 -35.84 2.81
C ILE A 415 -4.32 -36.11 1.34
N ALA A 416 -3.83 -35.28 0.41
CA ALA A 416 -4.37 -35.20 -0.94
C ALA A 416 -4.12 -36.45 -1.80
N ARG A 417 -2.92 -37.06 -1.72
CA ARG A 417 -2.49 -38.15 -2.61
C ARG A 417 -1.52 -39.08 -1.89
N ASP A 418 -1.17 -40.19 -2.53
CA ASP A 418 -0.01 -41.00 -2.15
C ASP A 418 1.24 -40.52 -2.91
N PHE A 419 1.98 -39.61 -2.30
CA PHE A 419 3.03 -38.86 -2.99
C PHE A 419 4.24 -39.68 -3.38
N LYS A 420 4.46 -40.87 -2.79
CA LYS A 420 5.59 -41.76 -3.16
C LYS A 420 5.51 -42.26 -4.61
N THR A 421 4.31 -42.21 -5.19
CA THR A 421 4.01 -42.63 -6.58
C THR A 421 4.09 -41.47 -7.59
N LEU A 422 4.39 -40.24 -7.14
CA LEU A 422 4.34 -39.04 -7.98
C LEU A 422 5.71 -38.38 -8.14
N ASN A 423 6.18 -38.28 -9.39
CA ASN A 423 7.41 -37.56 -9.73
C ASN A 423 7.31 -36.09 -9.28
N GLY A 424 8.42 -35.51 -8.83
CA GLY A 424 8.48 -34.14 -8.31
C GLY A 424 7.97 -34.01 -6.87
N CYS A 425 6.88 -34.69 -6.51
CA CYS A 425 6.24 -34.56 -5.20
C CYS A 425 7.04 -35.24 -4.07
N VAL A 426 7.72 -36.35 -4.38
CA VAL A 426 8.51 -37.11 -3.40
C VAL A 426 9.57 -36.25 -2.71
N ARG A 427 10.07 -35.20 -3.36
CA ARG A 427 11.10 -34.31 -2.82
C ARG A 427 10.67 -33.63 -1.53
N CYS A 428 9.37 -33.34 -1.36
CA CYS A 428 8.83 -32.63 -0.20
C CYS A 428 8.00 -33.53 0.72
N HIS A 429 7.27 -34.47 0.14
CA HIS A 429 6.21 -35.20 0.84
C HIS A 429 6.65 -36.57 1.36
N THR A 430 7.91 -36.96 1.17
CA THR A 430 8.41 -38.28 1.57
C THR A 430 9.82 -38.12 2.15
N THR A 431 10.12 -38.79 3.26
CA THR A 431 11.48 -38.86 3.81
C THR A 431 12.47 -39.36 2.78
N THR A 432 12.12 -40.45 2.10
CA THR A 432 12.99 -41.14 1.13
C THR A 432 13.29 -40.23 -0.06
N GLY A 433 12.27 -39.55 -0.59
CA GLY A 433 12.45 -38.59 -1.68
C GLY A 433 13.21 -37.33 -1.24
N PHE A 434 12.99 -36.81 -0.03
CA PHE A 434 13.78 -35.68 0.48
C PHE A 434 15.27 -36.04 0.64
N ILE A 435 15.59 -37.23 1.15
CA ILE A 435 16.99 -37.70 1.25
C ILE A 435 17.61 -37.85 -0.14
N ALA A 436 16.89 -38.44 -1.10
CA ALA A 436 17.36 -38.59 -2.47
C ALA A 436 17.58 -37.21 -3.14
N TYR A 437 16.70 -36.25 -2.85
CA TYR A 437 16.85 -34.87 -3.31
C TYR A 437 18.04 -34.16 -2.65
N SER A 438 18.26 -34.34 -1.35
CA SER A 438 19.36 -33.71 -0.62
C SER A 438 20.75 -34.09 -1.14
N THR A 439 20.89 -35.33 -1.61
CA THR A 439 22.18 -35.91 -2.01
C THR A 439 22.41 -35.85 -3.51
N GLY A 440 21.37 -36.12 -4.32
CA GLY A 440 21.49 -36.22 -5.77
C GLY A 440 20.43 -35.44 -6.55
N LYS A 441 19.66 -34.57 -5.90
CA LYS A 441 18.54 -33.81 -6.51
C LYS A 441 17.51 -34.71 -7.23
N VAL A 442 17.40 -35.97 -6.81
CA VAL A 442 16.49 -36.95 -7.40
C VAL A 442 15.05 -36.63 -6.99
N THR A 443 14.16 -36.52 -7.97
CA THR A 443 12.73 -36.24 -7.78
C THR A 443 11.82 -37.34 -8.35
N ALA A 444 12.40 -38.45 -8.82
CA ALA A 444 11.65 -39.57 -9.36
C ALA A 444 10.86 -40.30 -8.25
N ALA A 445 9.62 -40.68 -8.56
CA ALA A 445 8.80 -41.54 -7.72
C ALA A 445 9.50 -42.88 -7.47
N TRP A 446 9.34 -43.43 -6.27
CA TRP A 446 9.99 -44.67 -5.85
C TRP A 446 9.01 -45.72 -5.33
N GLY A 447 7.78 -45.33 -4.98
CA GLY A 447 6.77 -46.26 -4.51
C GLY A 447 5.91 -46.81 -5.64
N VAL A 448 5.32 -47.97 -5.38
CA VAL A 448 4.43 -48.70 -6.31
C VAL A 448 2.97 -48.50 -5.91
N ALA A 449 2.05 -48.57 -6.87
CA ALA A 449 0.64 -48.25 -6.66
C ALA A 449 -0.07 -49.24 -5.74
N GLU A 450 0.43 -50.46 -5.63
CA GLU A 450 -0.09 -51.56 -4.81
C GLU A 450 0.17 -51.32 -3.32
N ASP A 451 1.24 -50.59 -2.98
CA ASP A 451 1.56 -50.19 -1.62
C ASP A 451 0.65 -49.03 -1.21
N LYS A 452 -0.29 -49.29 -0.30
CA LYS A 452 -1.23 -48.27 0.19
C LYS A 452 -0.72 -47.53 1.42
N THR A 453 0.57 -47.48 1.73
CA THR A 453 1.08 -46.59 2.80
C THR A 453 1.20 -45.13 2.40
N LYS A 454 1.31 -44.21 3.36
CA LYS A 454 1.82 -42.86 3.11
C LYS A 454 3.08 -42.62 3.93
N GLU A 455 4.19 -42.35 3.27
CA GLU A 455 5.42 -41.95 3.95
C GLU A 455 5.34 -40.48 4.37
N VAL A 456 5.68 -40.18 5.63
CA VAL A 456 5.75 -38.81 6.18
C VAL A 456 7.19 -38.29 6.22
N LEU A 457 7.41 -37.03 6.64
CA LEU A 457 8.75 -36.47 6.82
C LEU A 457 9.27 -36.74 8.24
N THR A 458 10.04 -37.82 8.38
CA THR A 458 10.59 -38.34 9.64
C THR A 458 11.89 -37.63 10.06
N CYS A 459 12.42 -37.98 11.23
CA CYS A 459 13.63 -37.38 11.81
C CYS A 459 14.81 -37.34 10.82
N ILE A 460 15.06 -38.44 10.11
CA ILE A 460 16.20 -38.56 9.19
C ILE A 460 16.02 -37.81 7.87
N GLY A 461 14.82 -37.31 7.59
CA GLY A 461 14.62 -36.34 6.51
C GLY A 461 15.46 -35.10 6.78
N CYS A 462 15.31 -34.52 7.97
CA CYS A 462 16.03 -33.31 8.36
C CYS A 462 17.40 -33.57 9.00
N HIS A 463 17.63 -34.74 9.59
CA HIS A 463 18.88 -35.08 10.27
C HIS A 463 19.73 -36.06 9.46
N SER A 464 21.03 -35.80 9.34
CA SER A 464 22.01 -36.77 8.85
C SER A 464 22.31 -37.84 9.90
N ASP A 465 22.21 -37.47 11.18
CA ASP A 465 22.26 -38.37 12.32
C ASP A 465 21.30 -37.88 13.42
N SER A 466 20.27 -38.67 13.71
CA SER A 466 19.27 -38.39 14.73
C SER A 466 19.73 -38.69 16.16
N VAL A 467 20.87 -39.37 16.34
CA VAL A 467 21.48 -39.66 17.65
C VAL A 467 22.26 -38.47 18.15
N SER A 468 23.21 -37.96 17.36
CA SER A 468 23.93 -36.71 17.69
C SER A 468 23.09 -35.45 17.48
N GLY A 469 22.00 -35.55 16.71
CA GLY A 469 21.17 -34.41 16.33
C GLY A 469 21.76 -33.59 15.18
N ALA A 470 22.77 -34.10 14.48
CA ALA A 470 23.37 -33.46 13.31
C ALA A 470 22.30 -33.20 12.23
N VAL A 471 22.14 -31.93 11.86
CA VAL A 471 21.19 -31.52 10.82
C VAL A 471 21.80 -31.83 9.45
N ARG A 472 20.98 -32.36 8.56
CA ARG A 472 21.35 -32.67 7.18
C ARG A 472 21.75 -31.37 6.47
N SER A 473 22.98 -31.33 5.98
CA SER A 473 23.45 -30.22 5.16
C SER A 473 22.69 -30.19 3.85
N MET A 474 22.24 -29.01 3.46
CA MET A 474 21.54 -28.76 2.20
C MET A 474 22.27 -27.67 1.43
N ALA A 475 22.65 -28.00 0.20
CA ALA A 475 23.11 -27.00 -0.75
C ALA A 475 21.97 -26.06 -1.13
N GLN A 476 22.33 -24.85 -1.56
CA GLN A 476 21.42 -23.87 -2.12
C GLN A 476 20.54 -24.51 -3.21
N VAL A 477 19.29 -24.08 -3.27
CA VAL A 477 18.26 -24.64 -4.13
C VAL A 477 17.92 -23.64 -5.23
N ALA A 478 17.76 -24.12 -6.46
CA ALA A 478 17.08 -23.41 -7.54
C ALA A 478 15.66 -23.98 -7.64
N PRO A 479 14.68 -23.41 -6.91
CA PRO A 479 13.38 -24.06 -6.71
C PRO A 479 12.46 -23.98 -7.92
N TYR A 480 12.72 -23.04 -8.83
CA TYR A 480 11.90 -22.77 -10.00
C TYR A 480 12.70 -23.11 -11.27
N PRO A 481 12.11 -23.85 -12.23
CA PRO A 481 12.80 -24.20 -13.46
C PRO A 481 12.97 -23.01 -14.42
N ASP A 482 12.09 -22.01 -14.30
CA ASP A 482 11.94 -20.91 -15.26
C ASP A 482 12.64 -19.62 -14.81
N ASN A 483 13.42 -19.66 -13.72
CA ASN A 483 14.16 -18.49 -13.27
C ASN A 483 15.57 -18.83 -12.78
N SER A 484 16.42 -17.81 -12.72
CA SER A 484 17.81 -17.92 -12.26
C SER A 484 17.97 -17.79 -10.75
N PHE A 485 16.86 -17.78 -9.98
CA PHE A 485 16.94 -17.58 -8.54
C PHE A 485 17.52 -18.82 -7.86
N VAL A 486 18.60 -18.60 -7.12
CA VAL A 486 19.21 -19.58 -6.23
C VAL A 486 19.07 -19.05 -4.81
N THR A 487 18.55 -19.88 -3.91
CA THR A 487 18.37 -19.48 -2.51
C THR A 487 19.71 -19.11 -1.88
N PRO A 488 19.79 -18.06 -1.05
CA PRO A 488 21.00 -17.78 -0.30
C PRO A 488 21.31 -18.89 0.70
N ASP A 489 22.57 -18.95 1.15
CA ASP A 489 22.95 -19.86 2.23
C ASP A 489 22.52 -19.26 3.57
N THR A 490 21.62 -19.96 4.25
CA THR A 490 21.02 -19.55 5.53
C THR A 490 21.42 -20.49 6.67
N GLY A 491 22.47 -21.28 6.50
CA GLY A 491 22.90 -22.26 7.51
C GLY A 491 21.86 -23.38 7.69
N LYS A 492 21.51 -23.70 8.95
CA LYS A 492 20.56 -24.80 9.25
C LYS A 492 19.17 -24.58 8.65
N SER A 493 18.77 -23.33 8.40
CA SER A 493 17.53 -23.03 7.68
C SER A 493 17.48 -23.67 6.29
N ASN A 494 18.61 -23.93 5.62
CA ASN A 494 18.67 -24.55 4.28
C ASN A 494 17.88 -25.86 4.18
N VAL A 495 17.67 -26.57 5.28
CA VAL A 495 16.85 -27.80 5.33
C VAL A 495 15.37 -27.57 5.02
N CYS A 496 14.85 -26.34 5.21
CA CYS A 496 13.45 -25.99 5.01
C CYS A 496 13.12 -25.58 3.57
N LEU A 497 14.10 -24.97 2.88
CA LEU A 497 13.91 -24.26 1.61
C LEU A 497 13.44 -25.16 0.45
N PRO A 498 13.92 -26.41 0.27
CA PRO A 498 13.47 -27.27 -0.84
C PRO A 498 11.96 -27.46 -0.94
N CYS A 499 11.26 -27.35 0.20
CA CYS A 499 9.83 -27.56 0.30
C CYS A 499 9.07 -26.24 0.40
N HIS A 500 9.61 -25.25 1.11
CA HIS A 500 8.94 -24.01 1.48
C HIS A 500 9.22 -22.81 0.56
N THR A 501 9.74 -23.05 -0.65
CA THR A 501 9.90 -22.03 -1.70
C THR A 501 8.69 -21.89 -2.62
N GLY A 502 7.76 -22.85 -2.61
CA GLY A 502 6.81 -23.03 -3.72
C GLY A 502 7.46 -23.80 -4.87
N THR A 503 6.66 -24.19 -5.87
CA THR A 503 7.14 -24.95 -7.05
C THR A 503 7.11 -24.16 -8.34
N ASN A 504 6.28 -23.13 -8.41
CA ASN A 504 6.20 -22.21 -9.53
C ASN A 504 6.31 -20.79 -8.99
N SER A 505 6.72 -19.87 -9.86
CA SER A 505 6.77 -18.44 -9.55
C SER A 505 6.01 -17.66 -10.61
N GLY A 506 5.87 -16.35 -10.42
CA GLY A 506 5.41 -15.45 -11.45
C GLY A 506 6.20 -15.56 -12.76
N GLU A 507 7.49 -15.90 -12.69
CA GLU A 507 8.34 -16.12 -13.87
C GLU A 507 7.89 -17.34 -14.69
N SER A 508 7.23 -18.33 -14.09
CA SER A 508 6.65 -19.45 -14.85
C SER A 508 5.54 -18.98 -15.79
N ILE A 509 4.76 -17.96 -15.41
CA ILE A 509 3.75 -17.34 -16.28
C ILE A 509 4.43 -16.53 -17.39
N LYS A 510 5.49 -15.78 -17.06
CA LYS A 510 6.27 -15.02 -18.05
C LYS A 510 6.97 -15.93 -19.06
N ALA A 511 7.45 -17.09 -18.64
CA ALA A 511 8.03 -18.11 -19.51
C ALA A 511 6.99 -18.66 -20.49
N LEU A 512 5.76 -18.92 -20.04
CA LEU A 512 4.64 -19.30 -20.92
C LEU A 512 4.32 -18.19 -21.95
N LEU A 513 4.35 -16.92 -21.52
CA LEU A 513 4.17 -15.79 -22.43
C LEU A 513 5.29 -15.70 -23.47
N GLN A 514 6.55 -15.86 -23.07
CA GLN A 514 7.69 -15.90 -23.99
C GLN A 514 7.59 -17.08 -24.97
N ALA A 515 7.07 -18.21 -24.51
CA ALA A 515 6.79 -19.38 -25.33
C ALA A 515 5.52 -19.25 -26.21
N GLN A 516 4.88 -18.07 -26.24
CA GLN A 516 3.68 -17.79 -27.01
C GLN A 516 2.49 -18.72 -26.69
N ALA A 517 2.35 -19.11 -25.42
CA ALA A 517 1.22 -19.91 -24.97
C ALA A 517 -0.13 -19.18 -25.16
N ASP A 518 -1.18 -19.94 -25.46
CA ASP A 518 -2.54 -19.41 -25.62
C ASP A 518 -3.21 -19.19 -24.25
N PHE A 519 -3.14 -17.95 -23.75
CA PHE A 519 -3.78 -17.55 -22.49
C PHE A 519 -5.32 -17.60 -22.54
N GLY A 520 -5.94 -17.72 -23.71
CA GLY A 520 -7.38 -17.95 -23.85
C GLY A 520 -7.80 -19.40 -23.59
N ASN A 521 -6.85 -20.33 -23.50
CA ASN A 521 -7.12 -21.74 -23.27
C ASN A 521 -5.95 -22.46 -22.57
N ILE A 522 -5.57 -21.97 -21.39
CA ILE A 522 -4.52 -22.55 -20.57
C ILE A 522 -4.92 -22.66 -19.11
N GLY A 523 -4.61 -23.81 -18.50
CA GLY A 523 -4.87 -24.04 -17.08
C GLY A 523 -4.06 -23.09 -16.19
N PHE A 524 -4.61 -22.79 -15.00
CA PHE A 524 -3.96 -21.96 -14.01
C PHE A 524 -2.58 -22.50 -13.59
N VAL A 525 -1.56 -21.64 -13.60
CA VAL A 525 -0.25 -21.95 -13.01
C VAL A 525 -0.35 -21.80 -11.48
N ASN A 526 -0.23 -22.89 -10.75
CA ASN A 526 -0.37 -22.87 -9.29
C ASN A 526 0.99 -22.64 -8.59
N PRO A 527 1.13 -21.67 -7.66
CA PRO A 527 2.39 -21.42 -6.91
C PRO A 527 2.85 -22.59 -6.05
N HIS A 528 1.92 -23.48 -5.67
CA HIS A 528 2.06 -24.50 -4.65
C HIS A 528 2.18 -23.93 -3.22
N TYR A 529 1.80 -24.73 -2.21
CA TYR A 529 1.48 -24.23 -0.88
C TYR A 529 2.70 -23.84 -0.04
N LYS A 530 2.55 -22.85 0.86
CA LYS A 530 3.57 -22.36 1.82
C LYS A 530 4.90 -21.98 1.19
N ALA A 531 4.86 -21.09 0.19
CA ALA A 531 6.03 -20.51 -0.45
C ALA A 531 6.75 -19.44 0.39
N ALA A 532 6.96 -19.72 1.69
CA ALA A 532 7.53 -18.80 2.66
C ALA A 532 8.89 -18.25 2.26
N THR A 533 9.81 -19.10 1.81
CA THR A 533 11.13 -18.68 1.33
C THR A 533 11.00 -17.77 0.11
N GLY A 534 10.12 -18.12 -0.82
CA GLY A 534 9.87 -17.32 -2.02
C GLY A 534 9.35 -15.92 -1.69
N SER A 535 8.44 -15.81 -0.72
CA SER A 535 7.91 -14.53 -0.23
C SER A 535 8.94 -13.75 0.59
N LEU A 536 9.70 -14.43 1.46
CA LEU A 536 10.74 -13.84 2.30
C LEU A 536 11.82 -13.12 1.47
N TYR A 537 12.17 -13.66 0.29
CA TYR A 537 13.12 -13.06 -0.64
C TYR A 537 12.45 -12.27 -1.78
N GLY A 538 11.12 -12.12 -1.77
CA GLY A 538 10.40 -11.32 -2.76
C GLY A 538 10.47 -11.82 -4.20
N VAL A 539 10.64 -13.12 -4.43
CA VAL A 539 10.91 -13.70 -5.77
C VAL A 539 9.79 -14.58 -6.32
N VAL A 540 8.81 -14.99 -5.51
CA VAL A 540 7.83 -16.00 -5.93
C VAL A 540 6.60 -15.43 -6.64
N GLY A 541 6.19 -14.20 -6.31
CA GLY A 541 5.02 -13.55 -6.89
C GLY A 541 5.18 -13.18 -8.36
N TYR A 542 4.06 -12.88 -9.00
CA TYR A 542 4.03 -12.26 -10.32
C TYR A 542 4.29 -10.77 -10.19
N HIS A 543 5.51 -10.38 -10.59
CA HIS A 543 5.92 -8.99 -10.69
C HIS A 543 5.44 -8.40 -12.02
N PHE A 544 4.56 -7.41 -11.96
CA PHE A 544 4.05 -6.73 -13.14
C PHE A 544 5.12 -5.87 -13.82
N SER A 545 5.03 -5.74 -15.15
CA SER A 545 5.96 -4.94 -15.94
C SER A 545 5.95 -3.47 -15.50
N GLY A 546 7.13 -2.87 -15.33
CA GLY A 546 7.29 -1.48 -14.89
C GLY A 546 7.07 -1.25 -13.38
N ARG A 547 6.78 -2.29 -12.59
CA ARG A 547 6.67 -2.22 -11.13
C ARG A 547 7.95 -2.73 -10.46
N SER A 548 8.21 -2.23 -9.26
CA SER A 548 9.35 -2.66 -8.43
C SER A 548 8.81 -3.30 -7.15
N TYR A 549 9.48 -4.35 -6.69
CA TYR A 549 9.04 -5.14 -5.55
C TYR A 549 10.16 -5.32 -4.53
N THR A 550 9.77 -5.37 -3.26
CA THR A 550 10.68 -5.52 -2.13
C THR A 550 11.23 -6.95 -2.08
N THR A 551 12.53 -7.11 -2.36
CA THR A 551 13.23 -8.40 -2.36
C THR A 551 13.97 -8.73 -1.05
N GLU A 552 13.99 -7.80 -0.10
CA GLU A 552 14.67 -7.96 1.18
C GLU A 552 13.69 -7.74 2.34
N ALA A 553 13.47 -8.80 3.13
CA ALA A 553 12.65 -8.75 4.32
C ALA A 553 13.49 -8.49 5.58
N THR A 554 12.95 -7.76 6.55
CA THR A 554 13.66 -7.38 7.79
C THR A 554 14.24 -8.56 8.58
N HIS A 555 13.63 -9.74 8.49
CA HIS A 555 14.01 -10.92 9.28
C HIS A 555 14.75 -12.00 8.48
N ASN A 556 15.04 -11.81 7.19
CA ASN A 556 15.67 -12.83 6.35
C ASN A 556 17.15 -13.10 6.71
N HIS A 557 17.80 -12.18 7.44
CA HIS A 557 19.19 -12.31 7.91
C HIS A 557 19.35 -12.86 9.33
N LEU A 558 18.25 -13.10 10.04
CA LEU A 558 18.30 -13.55 11.43
C LEU A 558 19.02 -14.90 11.56
N GLY A 559 19.91 -15.01 12.55
CA GLY A 559 20.60 -16.25 12.88
C GLY A 559 21.60 -16.74 11.82
N ILE A 560 21.90 -15.97 10.77
CA ILE A 560 22.90 -16.34 9.76
C ILE A 560 24.31 -16.38 10.39
N SER A 561 24.66 -15.40 11.23
CA SER A 561 25.96 -15.35 11.93
C SER A 561 26.24 -16.59 12.78
N ASP A 562 25.19 -17.16 13.36
CA ASP A 562 25.27 -18.28 14.30
C ASP A 562 24.99 -19.62 13.60
N GLY A 563 24.88 -19.61 12.27
CA GLY A 563 24.62 -20.78 11.42
C GLY A 563 23.22 -21.39 11.58
N GLY A 564 22.29 -20.69 12.23
CA GLY A 564 20.90 -21.12 12.46
C GLY A 564 19.96 -20.78 11.31
N GLY A 565 20.00 -19.54 10.85
CA GLY A 565 19.11 -18.97 9.83
C GLY A 565 17.71 -18.59 10.34
N ALA A 566 17.02 -17.77 9.55
CA ALA A 566 15.80 -17.08 9.96
C ALA A 566 14.65 -18.04 10.33
N CYS A 567 14.46 -19.09 9.54
CA CYS A 567 13.40 -20.08 9.77
C CYS A 567 13.60 -20.81 11.10
N VAL A 568 14.83 -21.21 11.43
CA VAL A 568 15.14 -21.89 12.69
C VAL A 568 14.95 -20.92 13.87
N SER A 569 15.39 -19.68 13.75
CA SER A 569 15.24 -18.66 14.80
C SER A 569 13.78 -18.46 15.24
N CYS A 570 12.82 -18.54 14.32
CA CYS A 570 11.40 -18.38 14.64
C CYS A 570 10.68 -19.71 14.89
N HIS A 571 10.84 -20.71 14.01
CA HIS A 571 10.03 -21.94 14.03
C HIS A 571 10.67 -23.10 14.79
N ARG A 572 11.96 -23.03 15.12
CA ARG A 572 12.71 -24.05 15.89
C ARG A 572 13.58 -23.31 16.92
N ASN A 573 12.93 -22.67 17.88
CA ASN A 573 13.59 -22.10 19.06
C ASN A 573 13.37 -22.99 20.29
N SER A 574 13.86 -22.57 21.46
CA SER A 574 13.72 -23.30 22.73
C SER A 574 12.27 -23.54 23.16
N MET A 575 11.32 -22.71 22.69
CA MET A 575 9.90 -22.78 23.02
C MET A 575 9.14 -23.68 22.04
N ASN A 576 9.38 -23.50 20.74
CA ASN A 576 8.68 -24.21 19.68
C ASN A 576 9.23 -25.64 19.45
N GLY A 577 10.49 -25.91 19.81
CA GLY A 577 11.09 -27.23 19.71
C GLY A 577 10.94 -27.86 18.31
N HIS A 578 10.54 -29.13 18.26
CA HIS A 578 10.27 -29.86 17.00
C HIS A 578 8.78 -29.89 16.63
N THR A 579 7.95 -28.99 17.19
CA THR A 579 6.55 -28.83 16.75
C THR A 579 6.48 -28.05 15.43
N PHE A 580 7.49 -27.22 15.17
CA PHE A 580 7.58 -26.26 14.05
C PHE A 580 6.40 -25.28 13.97
N GLN A 581 5.61 -25.18 15.03
CA GLN A 581 4.55 -24.20 15.13
C GLN A 581 5.16 -22.83 15.45
N GLY A 582 4.60 -21.77 14.87
CA GLY A 582 4.92 -20.41 15.28
C GLY A 582 3.86 -19.94 16.26
N GLU A 583 4.02 -20.22 17.55
CA GLU A 583 3.25 -19.47 18.55
C GLU A 583 3.81 -18.04 18.57
N VAL A 584 2.95 -17.10 18.20
CA VAL A 584 3.34 -15.74 17.80
C VAL A 584 3.90 -14.93 18.98
N THR A 585 3.42 -15.15 20.20
CA THR A 585 3.69 -14.25 21.32
C THR A 585 5.05 -14.46 22.00
N PRO A 586 5.48 -15.69 22.39
CA PRO A 586 6.75 -15.87 23.09
C PRO A 586 7.98 -15.63 22.20
N ALA A 587 7.90 -16.05 20.93
CA ALA A 587 9.02 -15.93 19.97
C ALA A 587 9.35 -14.47 19.66
N CYS A 588 8.33 -13.64 19.41
CA CYS A 588 8.50 -12.20 19.17
C CYS A 588 9.02 -11.46 20.41
N ALA A 589 8.48 -11.79 21.59
CA ALA A 589 8.85 -11.15 22.86
C ALA A 589 10.34 -11.31 23.20
N THR A 590 11.00 -12.37 22.71
CA THR A 590 12.43 -12.60 22.92
C THR A 590 13.30 -11.46 22.34
N CYS A 591 12.86 -10.83 21.25
CA CYS A 591 13.59 -9.72 20.60
C CYS A 591 12.88 -8.36 20.77
N HIS A 592 11.55 -8.33 20.83
CA HIS A 592 10.76 -7.10 20.85
C HIS A 592 10.26 -6.70 22.24
N GLY A 593 10.42 -7.55 23.27
CA GLY A 593 9.87 -7.30 24.61
C GLY A 593 8.35 -7.09 24.56
N THR A 594 7.84 -6.06 25.24
CA THR A 594 6.43 -5.65 25.19
C THR A 594 6.08 -4.71 24.02
N SER A 595 7.07 -4.37 23.18
CA SER A 595 6.91 -3.41 22.08
C SER A 595 6.10 -3.94 20.91
N LEU A 596 5.89 -5.25 20.87
CA LEU A 596 5.08 -5.96 19.88
C LEU A 596 4.20 -6.96 20.64
N ASP A 597 2.92 -6.64 20.79
CA ASP A 597 1.96 -7.49 21.49
C ASP A 597 1.13 -8.35 20.52
N GLU A 598 0.45 -9.36 21.06
CA GLU A 598 -0.40 -10.27 20.29
C GLU A 598 -1.51 -9.54 19.55
N ALA A 599 -2.09 -8.52 20.20
CA ALA A 599 -3.21 -7.76 19.66
C ALA A 599 -2.80 -6.99 18.39
N SER A 600 -1.62 -6.35 18.39
CA SER A 600 -1.08 -5.61 17.26
C SER A 600 -0.74 -6.54 16.09
N LEU A 601 -0.16 -7.71 16.37
CA LEU A 601 0.11 -8.72 15.34
C LEU A 601 -1.18 -9.32 14.76
N HIS A 602 -2.21 -9.49 15.59
CA HIS A 602 -3.52 -9.95 15.14
C HIS A 602 -4.23 -8.90 14.26
N VAL A 603 -4.11 -7.62 14.61
CA VAL A 603 -4.59 -6.50 13.80
C VAL A 603 -3.90 -6.50 12.43
N ASP A 604 -2.58 -6.68 12.39
CA ASP A 604 -1.81 -6.74 11.14
C ASP A 604 -2.19 -7.94 10.26
N HIS A 605 -2.40 -9.08 10.88
CA HIS A 605 -2.91 -10.26 10.21
C HIS A 605 -4.31 -10.00 9.60
N ASN A 606 -5.20 -9.34 10.35
CA ASN A 606 -6.53 -8.99 9.87
C ASN A 606 -6.50 -7.98 8.72
N TYR A 607 -5.62 -6.98 8.76
CA TYR A 607 -5.43 -6.06 7.62
C TYR A 607 -5.00 -6.82 6.36
N PHE A 608 -4.05 -7.74 6.50
CA PHE A 608 -3.61 -8.60 5.40
C PHE A 608 -4.76 -9.47 4.85
N LEU A 609 -5.50 -10.18 5.71
CA LEU A 609 -6.62 -11.03 5.30
C LEU A 609 -7.72 -10.24 4.60
N ASN A 610 -8.09 -9.08 5.14
CA ASN A 610 -9.08 -8.19 4.52
C ASN A 610 -8.60 -7.67 3.16
N SER A 611 -7.29 -7.43 2.99
CA SER A 611 -6.75 -7.04 1.69
C SER A 611 -6.85 -8.16 0.64
N LEU A 612 -6.67 -9.41 1.06
CA LEU A 612 -6.90 -10.57 0.19
C LEU A 612 -8.38 -10.71 -0.15
N GLU A 613 -9.29 -10.34 0.74
CA GLU A 613 -10.73 -10.34 0.46
C GLU A 613 -11.09 -9.32 -0.62
N VAL A 614 -10.50 -8.12 -0.61
CA VAL A 614 -10.66 -7.14 -1.69
C VAL A 614 -10.17 -7.71 -3.02
N LEU A 615 -8.98 -8.30 -3.06
CA LEU A 615 -8.44 -8.91 -4.28
C LEU A 615 -9.30 -10.09 -4.76
N ARG A 616 -9.79 -10.94 -3.85
CA ARG A 616 -10.72 -12.04 -4.17
C ARG A 616 -12.01 -11.50 -4.79
N ALA A 617 -12.60 -10.47 -4.19
CA ALA A 617 -13.83 -9.85 -4.67
C ALA A 617 -13.63 -9.25 -6.06
N GLN A 618 -12.50 -8.58 -6.31
CA GLN A 618 -12.18 -8.04 -7.62
C GLN A 618 -11.99 -9.13 -8.68
N LEU A 619 -11.25 -10.20 -8.37
CA LEU A 619 -11.09 -11.36 -9.25
C LEU A 619 -12.45 -11.99 -9.59
N ALA A 620 -13.30 -12.18 -8.58
CA ALA A 620 -14.65 -12.72 -8.77
C ALA A 620 -15.53 -11.81 -9.63
N ALA A 621 -15.46 -10.48 -9.44
CA ALA A 621 -16.17 -9.50 -10.26
C ALA A 621 -15.73 -9.52 -11.74
N LYS A 622 -14.49 -9.95 -12.00
CA LYS A 622 -13.93 -10.15 -13.35
C LYS A 622 -14.17 -11.57 -13.89
N GLY A 623 -14.89 -12.43 -13.16
CA GLY A 623 -15.27 -13.78 -13.58
C GLY A 623 -14.34 -14.90 -13.11
N TYR A 624 -13.31 -14.59 -12.31
CA TYR A 624 -12.32 -15.55 -11.82
C TYR A 624 -12.61 -15.97 -10.39
N ALA A 625 -13.32 -17.09 -10.22
CA ALA A 625 -13.63 -17.63 -8.89
C ALA A 625 -12.53 -18.57 -8.39
N TYR A 626 -12.02 -18.31 -7.18
CA TYR A 626 -11.09 -19.19 -6.51
C TYR A 626 -11.82 -20.31 -5.77
N SER A 627 -11.35 -21.56 -5.93
CA SER A 627 -11.87 -22.69 -5.17
C SER A 627 -11.03 -22.94 -3.92
N LEU A 628 -11.67 -22.89 -2.76
CA LEU A 628 -11.04 -23.20 -1.47
C LEU A 628 -10.70 -24.69 -1.34
N THR A 629 -11.48 -25.57 -1.98
CA THR A 629 -11.29 -27.02 -1.92
C THR A 629 -10.09 -27.47 -2.75
N SER A 630 -9.97 -26.97 -3.98
CA SER A 630 -8.82 -27.30 -4.85
C SER A 630 -7.64 -26.33 -4.68
N ARG A 631 -7.82 -25.23 -3.95
CA ARG A 631 -6.83 -24.16 -3.75
C ARG A 631 -6.26 -23.65 -5.07
N SER A 632 -7.16 -23.46 -6.03
CA SER A 632 -6.83 -23.12 -7.41
C SER A 632 -8.00 -22.42 -8.08
N PHE A 633 -7.70 -21.75 -9.19
CA PHE A 633 -8.71 -21.34 -10.16
C PHE A 633 -8.97 -22.47 -11.14
N SER A 634 -10.23 -22.60 -11.58
CA SER A 634 -10.63 -23.52 -12.66
C SER A 634 -10.72 -22.83 -14.01
N ALA A 635 -10.45 -21.52 -14.08
CA ALA A 635 -10.46 -20.75 -15.31
C ALA A 635 -9.36 -21.24 -16.27
N THR A 636 -9.70 -21.30 -17.55
CA THR A 636 -8.76 -21.59 -18.65
C THR A 636 -8.60 -20.42 -19.61
N ASP A 637 -9.58 -19.52 -19.65
CA ASP A 637 -9.51 -18.29 -20.42
C ASP A 637 -9.11 -17.14 -19.48
N TRP A 638 -7.92 -16.59 -19.69
CA TRP A 638 -7.36 -15.47 -18.96
C TRP A 638 -7.32 -14.20 -19.83
N GLY A 639 -7.68 -14.30 -21.10
CA GLY A 639 -7.48 -13.28 -22.12
C GLY A 639 -6.30 -13.57 -23.04
N VAL A 640 -5.83 -12.54 -23.77
CA VAL A 640 -4.85 -12.69 -24.86
C VAL A 640 -3.51 -12.02 -24.55
N GLY A 641 -2.41 -12.69 -24.95
CA GLY A 641 -1.05 -12.15 -24.86
C GLY A 641 -0.66 -11.69 -23.45
N GLN A 642 0.03 -10.54 -23.37
CA GLN A 642 0.48 -9.94 -22.11
C GLN A 642 -0.67 -9.69 -21.14
N ALA A 643 -1.82 -9.21 -21.62
CA ALA A 643 -2.97 -8.95 -20.76
C ALA A 643 -3.51 -10.24 -20.13
N GLY A 644 -3.49 -11.36 -20.88
CA GLY A 644 -3.84 -12.67 -20.35
C GLY A 644 -2.86 -13.17 -19.28
N ALA A 645 -1.56 -12.99 -19.54
CA ALA A 645 -0.51 -13.30 -18.56
C ALA A 645 -0.64 -12.47 -17.28
N ASP A 646 -0.90 -11.17 -17.39
CA ASP A 646 -1.06 -10.27 -16.25
C ASP A 646 -2.35 -10.58 -15.45
N THR A 647 -3.44 -10.98 -16.11
CA THR A 647 -4.67 -11.42 -15.43
C THR A 647 -4.46 -12.73 -14.68
N MET A 648 -3.78 -13.72 -15.29
CA MET A 648 -3.35 -14.93 -14.58
C MET A 648 -2.37 -14.58 -13.45
N GLY A 649 -1.48 -13.61 -13.65
CA GLY A 649 -0.53 -13.11 -12.66
C GLY A 649 -1.19 -12.52 -11.42
N ALA A 650 -2.25 -11.72 -11.59
CA ALA A 650 -3.06 -11.20 -10.48
C ALA A 650 -3.72 -12.35 -9.68
N ALA A 651 -4.27 -13.35 -10.37
CA ALA A 651 -4.84 -14.54 -9.75
C ALA A 651 -3.76 -15.40 -9.05
N PHE A 652 -2.57 -15.49 -9.63
CA PHE A 652 -1.40 -16.16 -9.05
C PHE A 652 -1.00 -15.52 -7.73
N ASN A 653 -0.90 -14.18 -7.69
CA ASN A 653 -0.59 -13.43 -6.47
C ASN A 653 -1.61 -13.69 -5.35
N TYR A 654 -2.90 -13.73 -5.67
CA TYR A 654 -3.93 -14.12 -4.72
C TYR A 654 -3.74 -15.56 -4.20
N ALA A 655 -3.61 -16.54 -5.10
CA ALA A 655 -3.44 -17.94 -4.72
C ALA A 655 -2.17 -18.18 -3.89
N LEU A 656 -1.10 -17.45 -4.21
CA LEU A 656 0.17 -17.45 -3.48
C LEU A 656 -0.04 -16.97 -2.05
N LEU A 657 -0.62 -15.78 -1.87
CA LEU A 657 -0.75 -15.14 -0.56
C LEU A 657 -1.79 -15.82 0.34
N VAL A 658 -2.85 -16.39 -0.23
CA VAL A 658 -3.76 -17.30 0.51
C VAL A 658 -3.04 -18.58 0.95
N SER A 659 -2.06 -19.02 0.15
CA SER A 659 -1.24 -20.20 0.44
C SER A 659 -0.03 -19.92 1.32
N GLU A 660 0.27 -18.65 1.58
CA GLU A 660 1.30 -18.13 2.44
C GLU A 660 0.63 -17.25 3.53
N PRO A 661 0.00 -17.87 4.55
CA PRO A 661 -0.77 -17.13 5.55
C PRO A 661 0.10 -16.29 6.48
N ALA A 662 1.42 -16.44 6.44
CA ALA A 662 2.37 -15.69 7.27
C ALA A 662 3.07 -14.58 6.47
N ALA A 663 2.58 -14.24 5.27
CA ALA A 663 3.21 -13.25 4.41
C ALA A 663 3.23 -11.86 5.06
N PHE A 664 2.25 -11.58 5.93
CA PHE A 664 2.20 -10.40 6.79
C PHE A 664 3.35 -10.30 7.81
N VAL A 665 4.09 -11.39 8.05
CA VAL A 665 5.29 -11.44 8.90
C VAL A 665 6.55 -11.67 8.08
N HIS A 666 6.51 -12.62 7.14
CA HIS A 666 7.68 -13.01 6.36
C HIS A 666 8.16 -11.88 5.45
N ASN A 667 7.26 -11.19 4.74
CA ASN A 667 7.58 -10.00 3.97
C ASN A 667 6.32 -9.16 3.74
N PRO A 668 5.85 -8.42 4.76
CA PRO A 668 4.59 -7.68 4.69
C PRO A 668 4.56 -6.66 3.56
N LYS A 669 5.69 -6.03 3.27
CA LYS A 669 5.77 -5.02 2.21
C LYS A 669 5.62 -5.65 0.84
N TYR A 670 6.31 -6.75 0.58
CA TYR A 670 6.17 -7.49 -0.66
C TYR A 670 4.74 -8.01 -0.88
N ALA A 671 4.12 -8.57 0.16
CA ALA A 671 2.73 -9.00 0.09
C ALA A 671 1.79 -7.85 -0.24
N GLN A 672 1.99 -6.68 0.38
CA GLN A 672 1.22 -5.47 0.13
C GLN A 672 1.35 -4.99 -1.32
N GLU A 673 2.58 -4.93 -1.86
CA GLU A 673 2.84 -4.53 -3.24
C GLU A 673 2.14 -5.47 -4.24
N LEU A 674 2.24 -6.79 -4.03
CA LEU A 674 1.56 -7.78 -4.87
C LEU A 674 0.03 -7.60 -4.85
N VAL A 675 -0.57 -7.37 -3.68
CA VAL A 675 -2.03 -7.19 -3.55
C VAL A 675 -2.48 -5.91 -4.25
N ILE A 676 -1.84 -4.78 -3.94
CA ILE A 676 -2.23 -3.46 -4.48
C ILE A 676 -2.10 -3.44 -6.00
N ASP A 677 -0.95 -3.86 -6.52
CA ASP A 677 -0.71 -3.85 -7.97
C ASP A 677 -1.66 -4.81 -8.72
N SER A 678 -2.01 -5.94 -8.10
CA SER A 678 -2.98 -6.87 -8.68
C SER A 678 -4.38 -6.25 -8.75
N ILE A 679 -4.81 -5.48 -7.73
CA ILE A 679 -6.11 -4.81 -7.74
C ILE A 679 -6.12 -3.67 -8.77
N ASP A 680 -5.06 -2.85 -8.80
CA ASP A 680 -4.89 -1.72 -9.73
C ASP A 680 -4.96 -2.21 -11.19
N TYR A 681 -4.18 -3.24 -11.52
CA TYR A 681 -4.21 -3.85 -12.84
C TYR A 681 -5.60 -4.43 -13.19
N LEU A 682 -6.25 -5.14 -12.26
CA LEU A 682 -7.56 -5.73 -12.53
C LEU A 682 -8.65 -4.68 -12.75
N ASP A 683 -8.50 -3.47 -12.22
CA ASP A 683 -9.45 -2.37 -12.41
C ASP A 683 -9.60 -1.99 -13.88
N ASN A 684 -8.52 -1.49 -14.48
CA ASN A 684 -8.52 -0.84 -15.79
C ASN A 684 -7.33 -1.26 -16.70
N ARG A 685 -6.52 -2.25 -16.26
CA ARG A 685 -5.27 -2.70 -16.93
C ARG A 685 -4.17 -1.64 -16.98
N GLN A 686 -4.19 -0.69 -16.06
CA GLN A 686 -3.17 0.34 -15.88
C GLN A 686 -2.65 0.30 -14.44
N PHE A 687 -1.56 1.03 -14.19
CA PHE A 687 -0.97 1.21 -12.86
C PHE A 687 -1.05 2.69 -12.48
N ASP A 688 -2.27 3.19 -12.30
CA ASP A 688 -2.59 4.60 -12.04
C ASP A 688 -3.14 4.86 -10.62
N ASP A 689 -3.00 3.87 -9.72
CA ASP A 689 -3.48 3.91 -8.33
C ASP A 689 -5.01 4.08 -8.22
N SER A 690 -5.75 3.49 -9.16
CA SER A 690 -7.23 3.55 -9.22
C SER A 690 -7.92 2.72 -8.14
N VAL A 691 -7.15 1.96 -7.36
CA VAL A 691 -7.57 1.04 -6.30
C VAL A 691 -8.65 1.60 -5.37
N ALA A 692 -8.60 2.88 -5.01
CA ALA A 692 -9.61 3.49 -4.15
C ALA A 692 -11.01 3.48 -4.80
N GLY A 693 -11.08 3.75 -6.11
CA GLY A 693 -12.31 3.65 -6.89
C GLY A 693 -12.81 2.21 -6.99
N THR A 694 -11.90 1.25 -7.17
CA THR A 694 -12.23 -0.18 -7.20
C THR A 694 -12.83 -0.66 -5.87
N VAL A 695 -12.20 -0.30 -4.75
CA VAL A 695 -12.70 -0.65 -3.40
C VAL A 695 -14.10 -0.05 -3.19
N GLN A 696 -14.32 1.20 -3.58
CA GLN A 696 -15.64 1.83 -3.48
C GLN A 696 -16.67 1.12 -4.37
N ALA A 697 -16.31 0.74 -5.60
CA ALA A 697 -17.21 0.01 -6.49
C ALA A 697 -17.59 -1.38 -5.93
N LEU A 698 -16.63 -2.09 -5.34
CA LEU A 698 -16.88 -3.38 -4.69
C LEU A 698 -17.78 -3.22 -3.47
N LEU A 699 -17.57 -2.17 -2.67
CA LEU A 699 -18.42 -1.83 -1.54
C LEU A 699 -19.85 -1.49 -1.98
N ASP A 700 -20.01 -0.65 -3.02
CA ASP A 700 -21.30 -0.26 -3.58
C ASP A 700 -22.07 -1.45 -4.17
N SER A 701 -21.34 -2.46 -4.69
CA SER A 701 -21.91 -3.70 -5.19
C SER A 701 -22.28 -4.70 -4.09
N GLY A 702 -21.86 -4.47 -2.85
CA GLY A 702 -22.01 -5.40 -1.72
C GLY A 702 -21.06 -6.60 -1.76
N ALA A 703 -20.03 -6.58 -2.62
CA ALA A 703 -19.03 -7.65 -2.72
C ALA A 703 -18.05 -7.67 -1.53
N ILE A 704 -17.87 -6.52 -0.86
CA ILE A 704 -17.09 -6.36 0.37
C ILE A 704 -17.86 -5.48 1.37
N SER A 705 -17.53 -5.59 2.67
CA SER A 705 -18.12 -4.74 3.71
C SER A 705 -17.37 -3.41 3.86
N GLN A 706 -18.00 -2.42 4.51
CA GLN A 706 -17.35 -1.14 4.84
C GLN A 706 -16.10 -1.36 5.69
N GLU A 707 -16.15 -2.31 6.63
CA GLU A 707 -15.00 -2.65 7.48
C GLU A 707 -13.82 -3.19 6.66
N VAL A 708 -14.08 -4.01 5.64
CA VAL A 708 -13.04 -4.49 4.72
C VAL A 708 -12.46 -3.33 3.91
N ALA A 709 -13.30 -2.39 3.46
CA ALA A 709 -12.85 -1.19 2.74
C ALA A 709 -11.97 -0.26 3.61
N ASP A 710 -12.37 0.00 4.86
CA ASP A 710 -11.63 0.84 5.80
C ASP A 710 -10.29 0.18 6.20
N SER A 711 -10.34 -1.13 6.44
CA SER A 711 -9.20 -2.00 6.70
C SER A 711 -8.19 -1.96 5.54
N PHE A 712 -8.68 -2.04 4.30
CA PHE A 712 -7.84 -1.91 3.11
C PHE A 712 -7.20 -0.52 2.98
N GLY A 713 -7.95 0.55 3.29
CA GLY A 713 -7.41 1.91 3.32
C GLY A 713 -6.22 2.04 4.27
N THR A 714 -6.33 1.44 5.46
CA THR A 714 -5.23 1.36 6.44
C THR A 714 -4.08 0.50 5.94
N TYR A 715 -4.38 -0.66 5.38
CA TYR A 715 -3.39 -1.57 4.80
C TYR A 715 -2.58 -0.90 3.70
N LYS A 716 -3.21 -0.14 2.79
CA LYS A 716 -2.55 0.59 1.70
C LYS A 716 -1.57 1.67 2.20
N GLN A 717 -1.91 2.35 3.29
CA GLN A 717 -1.09 3.45 3.85
C GLN A 717 0.11 2.97 4.68
N LYS A 718 0.17 1.69 5.05
CA LYS A 718 1.20 1.15 5.93
C LYS A 718 2.56 1.08 5.22
N ASN A 719 3.54 1.86 5.67
CA ASN A 719 4.94 1.78 5.22
C ASN A 719 5.83 1.17 6.32
N ILE A 720 6.85 0.39 5.92
CA ILE A 720 7.79 -0.30 6.81
C ILE A 720 8.60 0.68 7.71
N CYS A 721 8.85 1.90 7.22
CA CYS A 721 9.50 2.94 8.02
C CYS A 721 8.54 3.52 9.07
N LEU A 722 7.28 3.75 8.70
CA LEU A 722 6.24 4.30 9.58
C LEU A 722 5.82 3.32 10.68
N SER A 723 5.89 2.02 10.41
CA SER A 723 5.63 0.98 11.42
C SER A 723 6.68 0.93 12.54
N CYS A 724 7.91 1.36 12.28
CA CYS A 724 9.00 1.36 13.27
C CYS A 724 9.23 2.73 13.92
N HIS A 725 9.07 3.82 13.16
CA HIS A 725 9.47 5.17 13.56
C HIS A 725 8.31 6.17 13.76
N GLY A 726 7.06 5.74 13.56
CA GLY A 726 5.89 6.61 13.68
C GLY A 726 5.82 7.69 12.60
N GLY A 727 4.61 8.05 12.15
CA GLY A 727 4.42 9.01 11.06
C GLY A 727 4.47 10.48 11.43
N ASP A 728 4.64 10.80 12.71
CA ASP A 728 4.71 12.14 13.25
C ASP A 728 5.28 12.16 14.68
N SER A 729 5.44 13.37 15.22
CA SER A 729 5.95 13.63 16.58
C SER A 729 4.97 13.28 17.71
N ILE A 730 3.75 12.83 17.42
CA ILE A 730 2.71 12.53 18.41
C ILE A 730 2.41 11.03 18.53
N THR A 731 3.02 10.20 17.69
CA THR A 731 3.01 8.73 17.86
C THR A 731 3.80 8.25 19.09
N SER A 732 3.54 7.01 19.52
CA SER A 732 4.22 6.38 20.67
C SER A 732 5.71 6.12 20.47
N ARG A 733 6.24 6.25 19.24
CA ARG A 733 7.64 6.02 18.87
C ARG A 733 8.12 7.05 17.83
N PRO A 734 8.16 8.36 18.15
CA PRO A 734 8.43 9.39 17.15
C PRO A 734 9.88 9.34 16.66
N MET A 735 10.11 9.64 15.37
CA MET A 735 11.45 9.90 14.83
C MET A 735 12.14 11.00 15.65
N ALA A 736 13.18 10.65 16.40
CA ALA A 736 13.88 11.53 17.32
C ALA A 736 14.76 12.57 16.61
N SER A 737 14.16 13.50 15.86
CA SER A 737 14.85 14.66 15.31
C SER A 737 13.90 15.85 15.20
N ASN A 738 14.41 17.06 15.41
CA ASN A 738 13.61 18.28 15.29
C ASN A 738 13.26 18.64 13.83
N GLY A 739 13.98 18.11 12.84
CA GLY A 739 13.76 18.36 11.41
C GLY A 739 12.57 17.60 10.81
N HIS A 740 12.33 16.34 11.21
CA HIS A 740 11.23 15.52 10.67
C HIS A 740 9.84 16.15 10.83
N PRO A 741 9.43 16.70 11.99
CA PRO A 741 8.13 17.35 12.14
C PRO A 741 7.92 18.50 11.15
N THR A 742 8.95 19.28 10.86
CA THR A 742 8.90 20.39 9.90
C THR A 742 8.70 19.91 8.46
N HIS A 743 9.27 18.76 8.09
CA HIS A 743 9.20 18.24 6.72
C HIS A 743 7.99 17.35 6.48
N LEU A 744 7.60 16.62 7.51
CA LEU A 744 6.58 15.59 7.41
C LEU A 744 5.26 16.04 8.00
N SER A 745 5.15 17.08 8.83
CA SER A 745 3.88 17.35 9.53
C SER A 745 3.46 18.80 9.64
N ALA A 746 4.38 19.71 9.37
CA ALA A 746 4.11 21.13 9.44
C ALA A 746 3.39 21.61 8.19
N ALA A 747 2.31 22.38 8.38
CA ALA A 747 1.57 22.98 7.29
C ALA A 747 2.45 23.83 6.35
N TYR A 748 3.51 24.47 6.84
CA TYR A 748 4.42 25.30 6.04
C TYR A 748 5.56 24.50 5.40
N GLY A 749 5.69 23.21 5.72
CA GLY A 749 6.62 22.29 5.11
C GLY A 749 6.08 21.66 3.83
N PRO A 750 6.86 20.80 3.17
CA PRO A 750 6.42 20.02 2.00
C PRO A 750 5.67 18.74 2.42
N ASP A 751 4.87 18.77 3.48
CA ASP A 751 4.23 17.57 4.06
C ASP A 751 3.27 16.87 3.08
N ASP A 752 2.50 17.65 2.33
CA ASP A 752 1.66 17.22 1.21
C ASP A 752 2.43 16.35 0.19
N TYR A 753 3.74 16.59 0.03
CA TYR A 753 4.60 15.84 -0.87
C TYR A 753 5.37 14.70 -0.18
N LEU A 754 5.89 14.93 1.03
CA LEU A 754 6.83 14.00 1.67
C LEU A 754 6.18 12.89 2.52
N ARG A 755 4.89 13.00 2.89
CA ARG A 755 4.25 12.06 3.84
C ARG A 755 3.90 10.67 3.29
N THR A 756 3.83 10.47 1.98
CA THR A 756 3.03 9.37 1.42
C THR A 756 3.83 8.19 0.83
N GLN A 757 5.16 8.27 0.64
CA GLN A 757 5.90 7.22 -0.07
C GLN A 757 7.30 6.91 0.50
N ARG A 758 7.70 5.63 0.40
CA ARG A 758 9.03 5.12 0.78
C ARG A 758 10.17 5.75 -0.03
N SER A 759 9.95 5.99 -1.32
CA SER A 759 10.88 6.65 -2.24
C SER A 759 11.34 8.02 -1.74
N VAL A 760 10.51 8.69 -0.94
CA VAL A 760 10.83 9.98 -0.33
C VAL A 760 11.87 9.85 0.77
N CYS A 761 11.76 8.83 1.62
CA CYS A 761 12.73 8.57 2.68
C CYS A 761 14.08 8.17 2.07
N ASP A 762 14.06 7.37 1.00
CA ASP A 762 15.26 6.88 0.30
C ASP A 762 16.07 8.01 -0.32
N ALA A 763 15.40 9.06 -0.81
CA ALA A 763 16.03 10.26 -1.35
C ALA A 763 16.88 11.00 -0.30
N CYS A 764 16.57 10.82 0.99
CA CYS A 764 17.29 11.46 2.09
C CYS A 764 18.28 10.53 2.79
N HIS A 765 17.95 9.24 2.93
CA HIS A 765 18.65 8.34 3.85
C HIS A 765 19.46 7.22 3.19
N GLY A 766 19.28 6.96 1.90
CA GLY A 766 19.90 5.81 1.23
C GLY A 766 19.28 4.47 1.69
N ASN A 767 19.33 3.46 0.82
CA ASN A 767 18.62 2.18 1.00
C ASN A 767 19.43 1.09 1.72
N ASP A 768 20.30 1.46 2.66
CA ASP A 768 21.11 0.47 3.37
C ASP A 768 20.44 0.04 4.69
N PHE A 769 19.56 -0.96 4.58
CA PHE A 769 18.91 -1.59 5.73
C PHE A 769 19.91 -2.28 6.66
N ALA A 770 21.10 -2.68 6.16
CA ALA A 770 22.12 -3.35 6.96
C ALA A 770 22.69 -2.40 8.04
N LEU A 771 22.63 -1.08 7.83
CA LEU A 771 23.09 -0.08 8.79
C LEU A 771 22.02 0.26 9.85
N HIS A 772 20.73 0.00 9.61
CA HIS A 772 19.68 0.37 10.58
C HIS A 772 19.70 -0.47 11.88
N SER A 773 20.33 -1.65 11.86
CA SER A 773 20.52 -2.51 13.03
C SER A 773 21.59 -1.97 14.01
N ASN A 774 22.47 -1.07 13.55
CA ASN A 774 23.47 -0.39 14.40
C ASN A 774 22.91 0.86 15.10
N GLY A 775 21.65 1.23 14.82
CA GLY A 775 20.97 2.40 15.39
C GLY A 775 21.21 3.73 14.69
N THR A 776 21.92 3.76 13.54
CA THR A 776 22.19 4.99 12.78
C THR A 776 21.62 4.91 11.37
N VAL A 777 20.81 5.91 11.01
CA VAL A 777 20.32 6.15 9.65
C VAL A 777 21.18 7.25 9.06
N ASN A 778 21.95 6.94 8.02
CA ASN A 778 22.80 7.94 7.38
C ASN A 778 21.95 8.90 6.54
N VAL A 779 22.43 10.12 6.33
CA VAL A 779 21.85 11.08 5.38
C VAL A 779 22.77 11.13 4.16
N LEU A 780 22.21 11.03 2.95
CA LEU A 780 22.99 11.18 1.72
C LEU A 780 23.54 12.61 1.64
N SER A 781 24.83 12.76 1.28
CA SER A 781 25.55 14.05 1.36
C SER A 781 24.89 15.20 0.60
N ASP A 782 24.13 14.90 -0.45
CA ASP A 782 23.49 15.89 -1.33
C ASP A 782 21.96 15.94 -1.19
N ALA A 783 21.38 15.16 -0.26
CA ALA A 783 19.92 15.03 -0.10
C ALA A 783 19.21 16.38 0.12
N CYS A 784 19.85 17.29 0.85
CA CYS A 784 19.24 18.54 1.27
C CYS A 784 19.47 19.70 0.28
N VAL A 785 20.51 19.61 -0.57
CA VAL A 785 21.00 20.75 -1.38
C VAL A 785 20.02 21.13 -2.48
N ASN A 786 19.32 20.14 -3.06
CA ASN A 786 18.31 20.40 -4.09
C ASN A 786 17.05 21.09 -3.51
N CYS A 787 16.70 20.77 -2.26
CA CYS A 787 15.54 21.34 -1.56
C CYS A 787 15.85 22.66 -0.85
N HIS A 788 17.13 22.97 -0.60
CA HIS A 788 17.59 24.19 0.06
C HIS A 788 18.70 24.83 -0.77
N ALA A 789 18.34 25.77 -1.64
CA ALA A 789 19.28 26.42 -2.55
C ALA A 789 20.30 27.38 -1.88
N GLY A 790 20.23 27.53 -0.56
CA GLY A 790 21.18 28.28 0.27
C GLY A 790 21.87 27.40 1.31
N SER A 791 22.42 28.00 2.37
CA SER A 791 23.00 27.24 3.48
C SER A 791 21.96 26.36 4.17
N VAL A 792 22.14 25.04 4.11
CA VAL A 792 21.26 24.04 4.74
C VAL A 792 21.25 24.27 6.26
N PRO A 793 20.09 24.53 6.88
CA PRO A 793 20.01 24.69 8.33
C PRO A 793 20.41 23.41 9.05
N ALA A 794 20.88 23.52 10.28
CA ALA A 794 21.12 22.35 11.12
C ALA A 794 19.82 21.56 11.31
N TRP A 795 19.86 20.24 11.09
CA TRP A 795 18.69 19.34 11.15
C TRP A 795 17.99 19.30 12.51
N ASN A 796 18.67 19.79 13.56
CA ASN A 796 18.12 19.92 14.91
C ASN A 796 17.43 21.27 15.17
N SER A 797 17.35 22.17 14.20
CA SER A 797 16.70 23.48 14.32
C SER A 797 15.21 23.41 14.06
N THR A 798 14.41 24.09 14.89
CA THR A 798 12.97 24.32 14.67
C THR A 798 12.68 25.70 14.04
N ALA A 799 13.74 26.50 13.79
CA ALA A 799 13.61 27.85 13.26
C ALA A 799 13.11 27.84 11.82
N ARG A 800 12.27 28.82 11.47
CA ARG A 800 11.82 29.02 10.08
C ARG A 800 12.98 29.52 9.23
N ILE A 801 13.03 29.00 8.00
CA ILE A 801 13.96 29.48 6.99
C ILE A 801 13.36 30.72 6.31
N ALA A 802 14.22 31.69 5.97
CA ALA A 802 13.84 32.87 5.21
C ALA A 802 13.32 32.46 3.80
N CYS A 803 12.34 33.19 3.26
CA CYS A 803 11.69 32.83 2.00
C CYS A 803 12.70 32.83 0.83
N GLU A 804 13.67 33.75 0.89
CA GLU A 804 14.73 33.99 -0.07
C GLU A 804 15.63 32.77 -0.29
N VAL A 805 15.72 31.87 0.69
CA VAL A 805 16.50 30.63 0.58
C VAL A 805 15.89 29.68 -0.45
N CYS A 806 14.57 29.62 -0.53
CA CYS A 806 13.88 28.75 -1.49
C CYS A 806 13.61 29.48 -2.81
N HIS A 807 13.43 30.79 -2.78
CA HIS A 807 13.02 31.62 -3.92
C HIS A 807 14.19 32.34 -4.64
N SER A 808 15.40 31.79 -4.55
CA SER A 808 16.61 32.39 -5.13
C SER A 808 16.66 32.29 -6.67
N ALA A 809 17.70 32.86 -7.29
CA ALA A 809 18.00 32.71 -8.72
C ALA A 809 18.15 31.24 -9.15
N ASN A 810 18.70 30.41 -8.26
CA ASN A 810 18.62 28.96 -8.36
C ASN A 810 17.59 28.46 -7.34
N PRO A 811 16.32 28.24 -7.72
CA PRO A 811 15.28 27.94 -6.74
C PRO A 811 15.41 26.53 -6.16
N ALA A 812 14.94 26.37 -4.93
CA ALA A 812 14.74 25.05 -4.33
C ALA A 812 13.81 24.18 -5.22
N ARG A 813 14.19 22.92 -5.41
CA ARG A 813 13.44 21.92 -6.18
C ARG A 813 13.08 20.75 -5.30
N LEU A 814 11.80 20.38 -5.35
CA LEU A 814 11.34 19.11 -4.83
C LEU A 814 11.83 17.95 -5.72
N PRO A 815 11.93 16.72 -5.17
CA PRO A 815 12.30 15.53 -5.94
C PRO A 815 11.43 15.23 -7.17
N ASN A 816 10.17 15.71 -7.22
CA ASN A 816 9.31 15.60 -8.42
C ASN A 816 9.59 16.68 -9.49
N GLY A 817 10.65 17.46 -9.35
CA GLY A 817 11.06 18.51 -10.29
C GLY A 817 10.33 19.83 -10.13
N VAL A 818 9.38 19.94 -9.20
CA VAL A 818 8.67 21.20 -8.92
C VAL A 818 9.63 22.17 -8.22
N ALA A 819 9.92 23.28 -8.90
CA ALA A 819 10.78 24.34 -8.38
C ALA A 819 9.95 25.44 -7.73
N ALA A 820 10.49 26.02 -6.65
CA ALA A 820 9.98 27.27 -6.13
C ALA A 820 10.09 28.37 -7.21
N PRO A 821 9.11 29.29 -7.31
CA PRO A 821 9.22 30.43 -8.22
C PRO A 821 10.44 31.30 -7.88
N SER A 822 11.21 31.71 -8.90
CA SER A 822 12.30 32.68 -8.70
C SER A 822 11.75 34.05 -8.30
N LYS A 823 12.46 34.72 -7.37
CA LYS A 823 12.14 36.06 -6.83
C LYS A 823 13.33 36.99 -6.83
N GLU A 824 14.33 36.72 -7.66
CA GLU A 824 15.58 37.49 -7.73
C GLU A 824 15.35 38.99 -7.97
N SER A 825 14.31 39.35 -8.73
CA SER A 825 13.98 40.74 -9.03
C SER A 825 13.18 41.47 -7.94
N PHE A 826 12.80 40.80 -6.84
CA PHE A 826 11.93 41.37 -5.81
C PHE A 826 12.51 42.64 -5.21
N ALA A 827 13.79 42.62 -4.84
CA ALA A 827 14.46 43.75 -4.20
C ALA A 827 14.87 44.87 -5.18
N THR A 828 15.00 44.58 -6.48
CA THR A 828 15.56 45.50 -7.48
C THR A 828 14.50 46.14 -8.37
N SER A 829 13.54 45.37 -8.86
CA SER A 829 12.46 45.86 -9.75
C SER A 829 11.05 45.53 -9.26
N GLY A 830 10.91 44.70 -8.21
CA GLY A 830 9.65 44.33 -7.57
C GLY A 830 9.25 45.24 -6.40
N HIS A 831 8.25 44.81 -5.62
CA HIS A 831 7.77 45.55 -4.44
C HIS A 831 8.75 45.55 -3.26
N GLY A 832 9.82 44.74 -3.31
CA GLY A 832 10.84 44.65 -2.27
C GLY A 832 11.71 45.89 -2.12
N GLN A 833 11.77 46.72 -3.18
CA GLN A 833 12.52 47.98 -3.16
C GLN A 833 11.83 49.08 -2.34
N PHE A 834 10.54 48.93 -1.99
CA PHE A 834 9.76 49.95 -1.30
C PHE A 834 9.55 49.58 0.16
N GLY A 835 9.79 50.52 1.08
CA GLY A 835 9.72 50.26 2.53
C GLY A 835 8.35 49.77 3.03
N ALA A 836 7.25 50.10 2.34
CA ALA A 836 5.91 49.64 2.69
C ALA A 836 5.65 48.15 2.37
N SER A 837 6.47 47.52 1.54
CA SER A 837 6.29 46.16 1.02
C SER A 837 7.60 45.36 0.95
N ASN A 838 8.63 45.76 1.70
CA ASN A 838 9.97 45.18 1.63
C ASN A 838 10.13 43.80 2.32
N GLN A 839 9.07 43.25 2.91
CA GLN A 839 9.10 41.94 3.57
C GLN A 839 8.03 41.01 3.00
N CYS A 840 8.39 39.76 2.68
CA CYS A 840 7.45 38.76 2.16
C CYS A 840 6.26 38.51 3.09
N THR A 841 6.48 38.60 4.42
CA THR A 841 5.46 38.39 5.45
C THR A 841 4.38 39.46 5.47
N ILE A 842 4.52 40.56 4.73
CA ILE A 842 3.46 41.58 4.58
C ILE A 842 2.32 40.99 3.73
N CYS A 843 2.67 40.33 2.62
CA CYS A 843 1.72 39.77 1.66
C CYS A 843 1.43 38.28 1.88
N HIS A 844 2.40 37.53 2.40
CA HIS A 844 2.31 36.08 2.57
C HIS A 844 2.17 35.66 4.05
N ASN A 845 1.37 34.63 4.30
CA ASN A 845 1.30 33.95 5.59
C ASN A 845 2.39 32.86 5.67
N PRO A 846 3.43 33.03 6.52
CA PRO A 846 4.50 32.06 6.63
C PRO A 846 4.06 30.70 7.22
N ASN A 847 2.87 30.61 7.82
CA ASN A 847 2.35 29.38 8.42
C ASN A 847 1.34 28.62 7.54
N SER A 848 0.96 29.17 6.38
CA SER A 848 0.06 28.49 5.44
C SER A 848 0.81 27.51 4.53
N SER A 849 0.08 26.50 4.04
CA SER A 849 0.55 25.53 3.04
C SER A 849 1.10 26.21 1.80
N HIS A 850 2.33 25.82 1.45
CA HIS A 850 3.14 26.54 0.47
C HIS A 850 3.82 25.63 -0.55
N ILE A 851 4.25 24.44 -0.11
CA ILE A 851 4.99 23.50 -0.94
C ILE A 851 4.14 22.23 -1.12
N ALA A 852 3.11 22.33 -1.97
CA ALA A 852 2.13 21.26 -2.18
C ALA A 852 2.49 20.33 -3.35
N GLY A 853 3.73 20.36 -3.84
CA GLY A 853 4.16 19.51 -4.95
C GLY A 853 3.54 19.83 -6.32
N SER A 854 2.92 21.00 -6.51
CA SER A 854 2.27 21.43 -7.77
C SER A 854 2.63 22.88 -8.13
N LEU A 855 2.76 23.17 -9.44
CA LEU A 855 3.25 24.45 -10.00
C LEU A 855 2.30 25.66 -9.80
N THR A 856 1.11 25.49 -9.21
CA THR A 856 0.05 26.53 -9.17
C THR A 856 -0.55 26.81 -7.78
N SER A 857 0.03 26.29 -6.70
CA SER A 857 -0.54 26.47 -5.36
C SER A 857 -0.24 27.85 -4.76
N ASN A 858 -1.03 28.87 -5.10
CA ASN A 858 -0.91 30.24 -4.53
C ASN A 858 -1.44 30.36 -3.08
N LYS A 859 -1.38 29.28 -2.28
CA LYS A 859 -2.06 29.11 -0.99
C LYS A 859 -1.51 29.97 0.17
N ARG A 860 -0.48 30.79 -0.08
CA ARG A 860 0.18 31.61 0.94
C ARG A 860 -0.28 33.06 1.05
N LEU A 861 -1.17 33.55 0.18
CA LEU A 861 -1.62 34.94 0.26
C LEU A 861 -2.49 35.17 1.50
N LYS A 862 -2.26 36.26 2.23
CA LYS A 862 -3.06 36.58 3.44
C LYS A 862 -4.52 36.93 3.14
N LEU A 863 -4.83 37.39 1.92
CA LEU A 863 -6.16 37.75 1.48
C LEU A 863 -6.55 36.94 0.24
N GLN A 864 -7.84 36.63 0.13
CA GLN A 864 -8.40 35.61 -0.76
C GLN A 864 -8.42 35.99 -2.26
N ASN A 865 -8.03 37.22 -2.60
CA ASN A 865 -7.85 37.66 -3.99
C ASN A 865 -6.71 38.69 -4.09
N ASP A 866 -6.05 38.74 -5.25
CA ASP A 866 -4.87 39.57 -5.46
C ASP A 866 -5.19 41.08 -5.39
N ASN A 867 -6.39 41.49 -5.82
CA ASN A 867 -6.78 42.91 -5.85
C ASN A 867 -7.00 43.51 -4.46
N ASN A 868 -7.63 42.80 -3.52
CA ASN A 868 -7.82 43.32 -2.16
C ASN A 868 -6.48 43.45 -1.43
N LEU A 869 -5.54 42.56 -1.72
CA LEU A 869 -4.18 42.65 -1.19
C LEU A 869 -3.46 43.89 -1.74
N CYS A 870 -3.54 44.14 -3.05
CA CYS A 870 -2.97 45.34 -3.65
C CYS A 870 -3.61 46.63 -3.09
N ALA A 871 -4.94 46.65 -2.97
CA ALA A 871 -5.71 47.78 -2.44
C ALA A 871 -5.27 48.17 -1.02
N SER A 872 -4.93 47.19 -0.17
CA SER A 872 -4.55 47.44 1.22
C SER A 872 -3.36 48.39 1.39
N CYS A 873 -2.43 48.40 0.43
CA CYS A 873 -1.27 49.28 0.41
C CYS A 873 -1.41 50.44 -0.59
N HIS A 874 -2.07 50.24 -1.72
CA HIS A 874 -2.15 51.23 -2.80
C HIS A 874 -3.29 52.26 -2.62
N ASP A 875 -4.33 51.97 -1.83
CA ASP A 875 -5.45 52.90 -1.63
C ASP A 875 -5.30 53.81 -0.41
N SER A 876 -4.39 53.48 0.52
CA SER A 876 -4.35 54.10 1.86
C SER A 876 -3.17 55.04 2.10
N VAL A 877 -2.13 55.06 1.26
CA VAL A 877 -0.97 55.95 1.47
C VAL A 877 -0.14 56.17 0.19
N VAL A 878 -0.09 57.42 -0.28
CA VAL A 878 0.93 58.02 -1.17
C VAL A 878 0.92 57.65 -2.68
N ALA A 879 -0.02 56.87 -3.21
CA ALA A 879 -0.28 56.80 -4.65
C ALA A 879 -1.78 56.93 -4.94
N ARG A 880 -2.14 57.81 -5.88
CA ARG A 880 -3.53 58.14 -6.24
C ARG A 880 -4.28 56.87 -6.70
N GLN A 881 -5.53 56.74 -6.27
CA GLN A 881 -6.49 55.66 -6.61
C GLN A 881 -6.25 55.06 -8.00
N MET A 882 -6.02 53.75 -8.08
CA MET A 882 -5.73 53.05 -9.34
C MET A 882 -6.98 52.33 -9.81
N SER A 883 -7.59 52.81 -10.91
CA SER A 883 -8.70 52.13 -11.57
C SER A 883 -8.22 50.84 -12.26
N THR A 884 -9.01 49.76 -12.25
CA THR A 884 -8.72 48.58 -13.07
C THR A 884 -9.19 48.81 -14.50
N HIS A 885 -8.47 48.28 -15.50
CA HIS A 885 -8.93 48.28 -16.89
C HIS A 885 -10.03 47.22 -17.04
N HIS A 886 -11.28 47.63 -17.26
CA HIS A 886 -12.46 46.73 -17.40
C HIS A 886 -12.61 45.66 -16.30
N GLY A 887 -12.24 45.95 -15.04
CA GLY A 887 -12.38 44.99 -13.94
C GLY A 887 -11.30 43.88 -13.88
N LEU A 888 -10.22 43.99 -14.68
CA LEU A 888 -9.10 43.06 -14.65
C LEU A 888 -8.33 43.10 -13.31
N ALA A 889 -7.72 41.97 -12.93
CA ALA A 889 -6.90 41.89 -11.73
C ALA A 889 -5.50 42.48 -11.96
N CYS A 890 -4.96 43.20 -10.97
CA CYS A 890 -3.67 43.88 -11.07
C CYS A 890 -2.53 42.92 -11.46
N VAL A 891 -2.58 41.69 -10.93
CA VAL A 891 -1.58 40.64 -11.20
C VAL A 891 -1.63 40.06 -12.60
N GLN A 892 -2.66 40.37 -13.40
CA GLN A 892 -2.69 39.99 -14.82
C GLN A 892 -1.69 40.83 -15.63
N CYS A 893 -1.42 42.05 -15.17
CA CYS A 893 -0.50 42.98 -15.83
C CYS A 893 0.80 43.17 -15.07
N HIS A 894 0.80 43.04 -13.74
CA HIS A 894 1.97 43.23 -12.90
C HIS A 894 2.43 41.93 -12.23
N ASP A 895 3.74 41.70 -12.16
CA ASP A 895 4.32 40.72 -11.26
C ASP A 895 4.81 41.46 -10.01
N PRO A 896 4.17 41.27 -8.84
CA PRO A 896 4.58 42.01 -7.65
C PRO A 896 6.01 41.69 -7.19
N HIS A 897 6.60 40.62 -7.70
CA HIS A 897 7.97 40.23 -7.40
C HIS A 897 8.98 40.81 -8.39
N GLY A 898 8.53 41.65 -9.31
CA GLY A 898 9.37 42.21 -10.35
C GLY A 898 9.66 41.20 -11.45
N ASN A 899 10.17 41.73 -12.56
CA ASN A 899 10.75 40.96 -13.67
C ASN A 899 11.69 41.89 -14.46
N GLY A 900 12.11 41.48 -15.66
CA GLY A 900 13.00 42.27 -16.52
C GLY A 900 12.40 43.56 -17.08
N ASN A 901 11.08 43.72 -17.06
CA ASN A 901 10.38 44.94 -17.48
C ASN A 901 10.27 45.97 -16.35
N ILE A 902 10.21 47.24 -16.74
CA ILE A 902 10.03 48.34 -15.79
C ILE A 902 8.61 48.34 -15.20
N LYS A 903 8.46 48.97 -14.03
CA LYS A 903 7.17 49.13 -13.33
C LYS A 903 6.46 47.80 -13.09
N MET A 904 7.23 46.72 -12.94
CA MET A 904 6.72 45.38 -12.62
C MET A 904 5.77 44.79 -13.67
N VAL A 905 5.71 45.36 -14.88
CA VAL A 905 4.82 44.85 -15.94
C VAL A 905 5.28 43.44 -16.33
N ARG A 906 4.40 42.44 -16.36
CA ARG A 906 4.81 41.04 -16.63
C ARG A 906 5.58 40.94 -17.96
N GLY A 907 6.59 40.08 -18.01
CA GLY A 907 7.26 39.73 -19.27
C GLY A 907 6.37 38.95 -20.24
N THR A 908 5.21 38.48 -19.79
CA THR A 908 4.24 37.74 -20.60
C THR A 908 2.84 38.05 -20.10
N ILE A 909 1.95 38.42 -21.01
CA ILE A 909 0.53 38.67 -20.75
C ILE A 909 -0.27 37.72 -21.65
N GLY A 910 -1.12 36.89 -21.04
CA GLY A 910 -1.72 35.74 -21.73
C GLY A 910 -0.64 34.77 -22.22
N THR A 911 -0.59 34.51 -23.51
CA THR A 911 0.44 33.65 -24.16
C THR A 911 1.53 34.46 -24.87
N GLN A 912 1.50 35.80 -24.80
CA GLN A 912 2.39 36.66 -25.58
C GLN A 912 3.47 37.26 -24.68
N SER A 913 4.72 37.08 -25.08
CA SER A 913 5.86 37.74 -24.45
C SER A 913 5.90 39.22 -24.83
N ILE A 914 6.19 40.07 -23.86
CA ILE A 914 6.32 41.51 -24.04
C ILE A 914 7.62 42.02 -23.45
N THR A 915 8.20 43.01 -24.12
CA THR A 915 9.37 43.74 -23.64
C THR A 915 8.97 45.19 -23.41
N TYR A 916 8.97 45.59 -22.14
CA TYR A 916 8.57 46.93 -21.71
C TYR A 916 9.66 47.50 -20.80
N LEU A 917 10.65 48.13 -21.41
CA LEU A 917 11.83 48.68 -20.73
C LEU A 917 11.77 50.20 -20.59
N ASN A 918 10.88 50.86 -21.35
CA ASN A 918 10.75 52.30 -21.43
C ASN A 918 9.28 52.73 -21.59
N SER A 919 8.81 53.58 -20.68
CA SER A 919 7.43 54.10 -20.64
C SER A 919 7.12 55.20 -21.63
N LEU A 920 8.04 55.55 -22.51
CA LEU A 920 7.80 56.44 -23.65
C LEU A 920 7.57 55.63 -24.93
N ASN A 921 8.33 54.55 -25.13
CA ASN A 921 8.42 53.93 -26.46
C ASN A 921 7.93 52.48 -26.56
N ASN A 922 7.76 51.75 -25.46
CA ASN A 922 7.51 50.30 -25.52
C ASN A 922 6.05 49.88 -25.31
N PHE A 923 5.09 50.81 -25.41
CA PHE A 923 3.65 50.45 -25.37
C PHE A 923 3.20 49.66 -26.59
N VAL A 924 3.81 49.94 -27.74
CA VAL A 924 3.56 49.24 -29.00
C VAL A 924 4.91 48.82 -29.60
N ASP A 925 4.93 47.67 -30.25
CA ASP A 925 6.08 47.18 -30.99
C ASP A 925 5.71 47.21 -32.47
N GLN A 926 6.34 48.12 -33.22
CA GLN A 926 6.08 48.30 -34.66
C GLN A 926 6.66 47.17 -35.52
N THR A 927 7.58 46.36 -34.97
CA THR A 927 8.20 45.25 -35.69
C THR A 927 7.38 43.98 -35.54
N THR A 928 7.02 43.63 -34.30
CA THR A 928 6.33 42.37 -34.01
C THR A 928 4.81 42.52 -33.89
N ASN A 929 4.29 43.75 -33.74
CA ASN A 929 2.90 44.05 -33.43
C ASN A 929 2.38 43.35 -32.17
N LYS A 930 3.28 43.16 -31.20
CA LYS A 930 3.04 42.51 -29.89
C LYS A 930 3.58 43.32 -28.72
N GLY A 931 3.55 44.65 -28.80
CA GLY A 931 3.84 45.51 -27.65
C GLY A 931 2.77 45.40 -26.54
N LEU A 932 3.01 46.03 -25.39
CA LEU A 932 2.17 45.95 -24.18
C LEU A 932 0.66 46.17 -24.45
N CYS A 933 0.29 47.16 -25.27
CA CYS A 933 -1.12 47.41 -25.59
C CYS A 933 -1.65 46.41 -26.63
N GLN A 934 -0.82 46.06 -27.61
CA GLN A 934 -1.20 45.19 -28.73
C GLN A 934 -1.50 43.76 -28.30
N VAL A 935 -0.88 43.25 -27.23
CA VAL A 935 -1.16 41.88 -26.75
C VAL A 935 -2.56 41.70 -26.18
N CYS A 936 -3.20 42.78 -25.73
CA CYS A 936 -4.54 42.76 -25.14
C CYS A 936 -5.62 43.23 -26.12
N HIS A 937 -5.28 44.16 -27.00
CA HIS A 937 -6.21 44.76 -27.95
C HIS A 937 -6.51 43.81 -29.12
N SER A 938 -7.60 43.04 -29.05
CA SER A 938 -8.02 42.10 -30.11
C SER A 938 -9.17 42.62 -30.98
N SER A 939 -9.97 43.56 -30.47
CA SER A 939 -11.17 44.10 -31.13
C SER A 939 -11.15 45.62 -31.30
N THR A 940 -10.15 46.30 -30.73
CA THR A 940 -10.03 47.77 -30.84
C THR A 940 -9.76 48.19 -32.29
N ARG A 941 -10.10 49.46 -32.58
CA ARG A 941 -9.87 50.07 -33.90
C ARG A 941 -8.38 50.28 -34.18
N TYR A 942 -7.58 50.58 -33.15
CA TYR A 942 -6.14 50.84 -33.25
C TYR A 942 -5.34 49.89 -32.33
N TYR A 943 -4.08 49.63 -32.72
CA TYR A 943 -3.14 48.74 -32.01
C TYR A 943 -3.66 47.33 -31.77
N ARG A 944 -4.28 46.75 -32.79
CA ARG A 944 -4.78 45.38 -32.71
C ARG A 944 -3.63 44.37 -32.76
N ALA A 945 -3.70 43.34 -31.94
CA ALA A 945 -2.75 42.24 -31.88
C ALA A 945 -2.45 41.68 -33.29
N GLY A 946 -1.17 41.68 -33.68
CA GLY A 946 -0.72 41.09 -34.95
C GLY A 946 -1.07 41.89 -36.21
N ILE A 947 -1.66 43.08 -36.08
CA ILE A 947 -1.93 43.97 -37.22
C ILE A 947 -1.00 45.18 -37.13
N SER A 948 -0.26 45.45 -38.22
CA SER A 948 0.58 46.64 -38.34
C SER A 948 -0.29 47.90 -38.39
N GLU A 949 -0.09 48.80 -37.44
CA GLU A 949 -0.81 50.08 -37.34
C GLU A 949 0.16 51.25 -37.59
N THR A 950 -0.23 52.19 -38.46
CA THR A 950 0.60 53.34 -38.85
C THR A 950 -0.10 54.69 -38.64
N ARG A 951 -1.33 54.69 -38.12
CA ARG A 951 -2.21 55.88 -38.07
C ARG A 951 -2.47 56.41 -36.66
N HIS A 952 -1.67 55.99 -35.67
CA HIS A 952 -1.77 56.42 -34.28
C HIS A 952 -0.36 56.57 -33.66
N TYR A 953 -0.22 57.40 -32.61
CA TYR A 953 1.04 57.64 -31.88
C TYR A 953 1.65 56.40 -31.25
N THR A 954 2.84 56.00 -31.71
CA THR A 954 3.52 54.80 -31.22
C THR A 954 4.40 55.03 -29.99
N THR A 955 4.46 56.27 -29.52
CA THR A 955 5.20 56.69 -28.33
C THR A 955 4.34 57.63 -27.49
N GLY A 956 4.59 57.70 -26.18
CA GLY A 956 3.95 58.66 -25.28
C GLY A 956 2.47 58.35 -24.98
N CYS A 957 2.01 57.12 -25.19
CA CYS A 957 0.58 56.75 -25.11
C CYS A 957 -0.11 57.19 -23.81
N LEU A 958 0.59 57.17 -22.66
CA LEU A 958 0.02 57.60 -21.37
C LEU A 958 -0.28 59.09 -21.25
N SER A 959 0.15 59.93 -22.19
CA SER A 959 -0.22 61.34 -22.18
C SER A 959 -1.68 61.57 -22.60
N CYS A 960 -2.30 60.56 -23.22
CA CYS A 960 -3.69 60.57 -23.65
C CYS A 960 -4.48 59.44 -22.97
N HIS A 961 -3.83 58.28 -22.75
CA HIS A 961 -4.39 57.09 -22.11
C HIS A 961 -3.88 56.93 -20.68
N PHE A 962 -4.45 57.67 -19.74
CA PHE A 962 -3.96 57.67 -18.37
C PHE A 962 -4.19 56.32 -17.68
N HIS A 963 -3.16 55.81 -17.01
CA HIS A 963 -3.28 54.63 -16.15
C HIS A 963 -4.29 54.87 -15.00
N ILE A 964 -4.50 56.14 -14.62
CA ILE A 964 -5.45 56.58 -13.61
C ILE A 964 -6.44 57.52 -14.29
N ASN A 965 -7.54 56.98 -14.80
CA ASN A 965 -8.64 57.75 -15.37
C ASN A 965 -9.94 57.40 -14.60
N PRO A 966 -10.73 58.40 -14.15
CA PRO A 966 -12.00 58.19 -13.46
C PRO A 966 -12.99 57.29 -14.21
N ASP A 967 -12.95 57.31 -15.55
CA ASP A 967 -13.85 56.54 -16.40
C ASP A 967 -13.36 55.10 -16.65
N GLY A 968 -12.11 54.79 -16.26
CA GLY A 968 -11.46 53.48 -16.44
C GLY A 968 -10.02 53.60 -16.94
N ALA A 969 -9.10 52.79 -16.39
CA ALA A 969 -7.68 52.89 -16.72
C ALA A 969 -7.42 52.74 -18.23
N PHE A 970 -6.51 53.56 -18.75
CA PHE A 970 -6.11 53.67 -20.15
C PHE A 970 -7.21 54.10 -21.13
N LEU A 971 -8.38 54.54 -20.65
CA LEU A 971 -9.31 55.26 -21.50
C LEU A 971 -8.78 56.66 -21.83
N PRO A 972 -9.01 57.16 -23.07
CA PRO A 972 -8.75 58.56 -23.39
C PRO A 972 -9.53 59.48 -22.44
N SER A 973 -8.86 60.44 -21.81
CA SER A 973 -9.54 61.42 -20.96
C SER A 973 -10.21 62.50 -21.81
N GLY A 974 -11.46 62.85 -21.48
CA GLY A 974 -12.09 64.11 -21.89
C GLY A 974 -12.80 64.15 -23.25
N GLY A 975 -12.75 63.11 -24.08
CA GLY A 975 -13.55 62.97 -25.32
C GLY A 975 -13.33 64.03 -26.42
N ALA A 976 -12.56 65.09 -26.16
CA ALA A 976 -12.28 66.21 -27.05
C ALA A 976 -10.80 66.25 -27.46
N CYS A 977 -10.53 66.77 -28.66
CA CYS A 977 -9.18 66.84 -29.24
C CYS A 977 -8.20 67.62 -28.35
N ASP A 978 -8.66 68.68 -27.69
CA ASP A 978 -7.85 69.54 -26.80
C ASP A 978 -7.27 68.78 -25.59
N SER A 979 -7.90 67.67 -25.17
CA SER A 979 -7.39 66.85 -24.07
C SER A 979 -6.13 66.07 -24.48
N CYS A 980 -5.95 65.84 -25.78
CA CYS A 980 -4.79 65.15 -26.35
C CYS A 980 -3.82 66.11 -27.05
N HIS A 981 -4.30 67.21 -27.62
CA HIS A 981 -3.55 68.15 -28.46
C HIS A 981 -3.35 69.54 -27.82
N GLY A 982 -3.93 69.83 -26.65
CA GLY A 982 -3.85 71.15 -26.02
C GLY A 982 -4.68 72.23 -26.71
N TYR A 983 -4.62 73.46 -26.19
CA TYR A 983 -5.35 74.60 -26.74
C TYR A 983 -4.45 75.84 -26.89
N PRO A 984 -4.46 76.51 -28.07
CA PRO A 984 -5.03 76.01 -29.33
C PRO A 984 -4.17 74.86 -29.92
N PRO A 985 -4.76 73.89 -30.64
CA PRO A 985 -4.00 72.86 -31.37
C PRO A 985 -3.08 73.46 -32.45
N ALA A 986 -1.92 72.84 -32.70
CA ALA A 986 -0.89 73.36 -33.61
C ALA A 986 -0.60 72.43 -34.80
N PRO A 987 -0.23 72.94 -36.00
CA PRO A 987 0.01 72.14 -37.20
C PRO A 987 1.26 71.25 -37.10
N LYS A 988 1.28 70.16 -37.87
CA LYS A 988 2.43 69.25 -37.97
C LYS A 988 3.66 70.00 -38.54
N ASN A 989 4.84 69.77 -37.97
CA ASN A 989 6.15 70.15 -38.52
C ASN A 989 6.56 71.65 -38.59
N THR A 990 5.94 72.58 -37.88
CA THR A 990 6.52 73.93 -37.67
C THR A 990 7.38 74.01 -36.39
N ALA A 991 8.62 74.46 -36.53
CA ALA A 991 9.77 74.25 -35.65
C ALA A 991 9.62 74.56 -34.13
N THR A 992 10.10 73.59 -33.33
CA THR A 992 10.89 73.68 -32.08
C THR A 992 10.77 74.91 -31.16
N SER A 993 9.61 75.15 -30.54
CA SER A 993 9.39 75.63 -29.15
C SER A 993 8.12 76.49 -29.06
N PHE A 994 7.09 76.01 -28.38
CA PHE A 994 5.97 76.89 -27.99
C PHE A 994 6.46 77.83 -26.89
N GLY A 995 6.41 79.14 -27.15
CA GLY A 995 6.95 80.18 -26.28
C GLY A 995 6.36 80.17 -24.87
N SER A 996 7.22 80.46 -23.91
CA SER A 996 7.12 80.44 -22.45
C SER A 996 6.12 81.43 -21.79
N TYR A 997 4.91 81.59 -22.33
CA TYR A 997 3.83 82.30 -21.62
C TYR A 997 2.70 81.34 -21.23
N ALA A 998 2.25 81.45 -19.98
CA ALA A 998 1.67 80.36 -19.18
C ALA A 998 0.46 79.60 -19.78
N ASN A 999 -0.25 80.15 -20.78
CA ASN A 999 -1.50 79.58 -21.27
C ASN A 999 -1.37 78.72 -22.55
N TRP A 1000 -0.28 78.84 -23.33
CA TRP A 1000 -0.02 77.96 -24.49
C TRP A 1000 0.80 76.71 -24.13
N SER A 1001 1.14 76.56 -22.86
CA SER A 1001 1.99 75.49 -22.31
C SER A 1001 1.44 74.07 -22.52
N GLY A 1002 0.14 73.94 -22.83
CA GLY A 1002 -0.51 72.67 -23.13
C GLY A 1002 -0.57 72.29 -24.61
N ALA A 1003 -0.27 73.21 -25.53
CA ALA A 1003 -0.39 73.00 -26.97
C ALA A 1003 0.56 71.89 -27.48
N ARG A 1004 0.03 71.00 -28.31
CA ARG A 1004 0.72 69.87 -28.93
C ARG A 1004 0.35 69.83 -30.41
N TYR A 1005 1.22 69.20 -31.19
CA TYR A 1005 1.04 69.08 -32.62
C TYR A 1005 -0.15 68.18 -32.98
N GLU A 1006 -0.89 68.59 -34.00
CA GLU A 1006 -1.91 67.82 -34.69
C GLU A 1006 -1.26 66.88 -35.70
N ASP A 1007 -1.85 65.71 -35.91
CA ASP A 1007 -1.32 64.69 -36.83
C ASP A 1007 -1.91 64.76 -38.25
N TYR A 1008 -2.74 65.77 -38.53
CA TYR A 1008 -3.39 66.00 -39.83
C TYR A 1008 -2.90 67.31 -40.47
N SER A 1009 -2.88 67.37 -41.82
CA SER A 1009 -2.43 68.56 -42.54
C SER A 1009 -3.53 69.59 -42.71
N GLY A 1010 -3.18 70.88 -42.66
CA GLY A 1010 -4.09 72.01 -42.93
C GLY A 1010 -4.91 72.53 -41.74
N GLY A 1011 -4.78 71.95 -40.55
CA GLY A 1011 -5.38 72.48 -39.31
C GLY A 1011 -4.44 73.44 -38.56
N GLY A 1012 -4.99 74.47 -37.91
CA GLY A 1012 -4.31 75.20 -36.83
C GLY A 1012 -3.10 76.10 -37.18
N GLY A 1013 -2.63 76.20 -38.42
CA GLY A 1013 -1.46 77.03 -38.76
C GLY A 1013 -1.56 78.51 -38.37
N ALA A 1014 -2.77 79.06 -38.42
CA ALA A 1014 -3.05 80.42 -37.99
C ALA A 1014 -2.99 80.58 -36.45
N HIS A 1015 -3.18 79.50 -35.68
CA HIS A 1015 -3.09 79.55 -34.22
C HIS A 1015 -1.68 79.89 -33.74
N LEU A 1016 -0.64 79.60 -34.52
CA LEU A 1016 0.75 79.87 -34.15
C LEU A 1016 1.19 81.33 -34.33
N VAL A 1017 0.40 82.13 -35.05
CA VAL A 1017 0.73 83.54 -35.28
C VAL A 1017 0.27 84.32 -34.06
N ALA A 1018 1.22 84.79 -33.25
CA ALA A 1018 0.95 85.51 -31.99
C ALA A 1018 0.06 86.76 -32.15
N ALA A 1019 0.05 87.37 -33.33
CA ALA A 1019 -0.83 88.50 -33.65
C ALA A 1019 -2.23 88.06 -34.15
N HIS A 1020 -2.43 86.76 -34.41
CA HIS A 1020 -3.67 86.18 -34.92
C HIS A 1020 -4.46 85.46 -33.82
N VAL A 1021 -3.79 84.70 -32.96
CA VAL A 1021 -4.34 84.22 -31.68
C VAL A 1021 -3.44 84.72 -30.56
N SER A 1022 -4.05 85.30 -29.53
CA SER A 1022 -3.31 85.84 -28.38
C SER A 1022 -2.42 84.76 -27.75
N PRO A 1023 -1.14 85.05 -27.44
CA PRO A 1023 -0.26 84.16 -26.67
C PRO A 1023 -0.76 83.83 -25.27
N PHE A 1024 -1.79 84.53 -24.80
CA PHE A 1024 -2.45 84.31 -23.51
C PHE A 1024 -3.80 83.59 -23.66
N ALA A 1025 -4.19 83.20 -24.87
CA ALA A 1025 -5.48 82.56 -25.12
C ALA A 1025 -5.67 81.31 -24.27
N SER A 1026 -6.85 81.13 -23.67
CA SER A 1026 -7.19 79.96 -22.85
C SER A 1026 -8.46 79.25 -23.34
N PRO A 1027 -8.64 77.95 -23.03
CA PRO A 1027 -9.85 77.21 -23.42
C PRO A 1027 -11.15 77.88 -22.95
N ALA A 1028 -11.11 78.59 -21.81
CA ALA A 1028 -12.28 79.25 -21.24
C ALA A 1028 -12.77 80.45 -22.07
N GLU A 1029 -11.92 81.02 -22.93
CA GLU A 1029 -12.27 82.17 -23.77
C GLU A 1029 -13.02 81.74 -25.05
N GLY A 1030 -12.99 80.44 -25.40
CA GLY A 1030 -13.65 79.89 -26.58
C GLY A 1030 -13.37 80.69 -27.85
N TRP A 1031 -14.43 81.00 -28.61
CA TRP A 1031 -14.34 81.75 -29.86
C TRP A 1031 -14.02 83.25 -29.71
N THR A 1032 -13.95 83.79 -28.49
CA THR A 1032 -13.82 85.23 -28.26
C THR A 1032 -12.56 85.83 -28.90
N ASN A 1033 -11.46 85.08 -28.94
CA ASN A 1033 -10.22 85.52 -29.59
C ASN A 1033 -10.32 85.54 -31.13
N CYS A 1034 -11.26 84.80 -31.70
CA CYS A 1034 -11.42 84.66 -33.14
C CYS A 1034 -12.49 85.62 -33.68
N THR A 1035 -13.52 85.94 -32.88
CA THR A 1035 -14.68 86.73 -33.33
C THR A 1035 -14.37 88.18 -33.67
N VAL A 1036 -13.17 88.67 -33.32
CA VAL A 1036 -12.69 90.02 -33.68
C VAL A 1036 -12.62 90.23 -35.20
N CYS A 1037 -12.22 89.20 -35.95
CA CYS A 1037 -12.11 89.25 -37.41
C CYS A 1037 -13.01 88.20 -38.09
N HIS A 1038 -13.66 87.30 -37.35
CA HIS A 1038 -14.45 86.19 -37.88
C HIS A 1038 -15.90 86.22 -37.36
N ASN A 1039 -16.89 86.16 -38.26
CA ASN A 1039 -18.32 86.21 -37.87
C ASN A 1039 -19.00 84.83 -37.81
N GLY A 1040 -18.27 83.75 -38.09
CA GLY A 1040 -18.79 82.38 -38.00
C GLY A 1040 -17.83 81.34 -38.60
N GLY A 1041 -18.08 80.08 -38.28
CA GLY A 1041 -17.28 78.94 -38.74
C GLY A 1041 -17.77 77.62 -38.15
N TYR A 1042 -17.46 76.50 -38.79
CA TYR A 1042 -17.59 75.17 -38.19
C TYR A 1042 -16.26 74.82 -37.54
N HIS A 1043 -16.23 74.41 -36.27
CA HIS A 1043 -15.01 73.90 -35.62
C HIS A 1043 -15.36 72.65 -34.81
N ASP A 1044 -16.12 71.76 -35.45
CA ASP A 1044 -16.61 70.52 -34.87
C ASP A 1044 -15.52 69.45 -34.93
N MET A 1045 -14.93 69.19 -33.77
CA MET A 1045 -13.76 68.33 -33.60
C MET A 1045 -14.13 66.84 -33.66
N THR A 1046 -14.55 66.37 -34.84
CA THR A 1046 -14.93 64.96 -35.09
C THR A 1046 -13.72 64.14 -35.52
N THR A 1047 -13.44 63.04 -34.80
CA THR A 1047 -12.33 62.15 -35.13
C THR A 1047 -12.78 60.94 -35.98
N PRO A 1048 -11.97 60.48 -36.97
CA PRO A 1048 -10.70 61.07 -37.40
C PRO A 1048 -10.93 62.34 -38.24
N VAL A 1049 -10.17 63.39 -37.93
CA VAL A 1049 -10.33 64.73 -38.53
C VAL A 1049 -10.07 64.71 -40.04
N ALA A 1050 -9.18 63.84 -40.51
CA ALA A 1050 -8.92 63.66 -41.95
C ALA A 1050 -10.17 63.29 -42.78
N GLU A 1051 -11.16 62.64 -42.17
CA GLU A 1051 -12.43 62.27 -42.82
C GLU A 1051 -13.51 63.34 -42.63
N HIS A 1052 -13.27 64.33 -41.77
CA HIS A 1052 -14.19 65.38 -41.34
C HIS A 1052 -13.60 66.78 -41.47
N ILE A 1053 -12.60 66.98 -42.35
CA ILE A 1053 -11.87 68.25 -42.53
C ILE A 1053 -12.83 69.43 -42.78
N GLY A 1054 -13.96 69.17 -43.45
CA GLY A 1054 -14.99 70.19 -43.70
C GLY A 1054 -15.66 70.75 -42.45
N ASN A 1055 -15.50 70.10 -41.30
CA ASN A 1055 -16.04 70.55 -40.02
C ASN A 1055 -15.13 71.58 -39.32
N VAL A 1056 -13.98 71.93 -39.91
CA VAL A 1056 -13.03 72.94 -39.40
C VAL A 1056 -12.82 74.04 -40.45
N THR A 1057 -13.67 75.07 -40.43
CA THR A 1057 -13.67 76.22 -41.33
C THR A 1057 -13.96 77.51 -40.56
N VAL A 1058 -13.29 78.60 -40.91
CA VAL A 1058 -13.51 79.93 -40.30
C VAL A 1058 -13.80 80.96 -41.39
N MET A 1059 -14.82 81.80 -41.20
CA MET A 1059 -15.24 82.83 -42.15
C MET A 1059 -14.88 84.21 -41.62
N VAL A 1060 -14.27 85.06 -42.44
CA VAL A 1060 -13.96 86.47 -42.09
C VAL A 1060 -15.26 87.26 -42.02
N ASP A 1061 -15.41 88.19 -41.08
CA ASP A 1061 -16.60 89.04 -41.02
C ASP A 1061 -16.78 89.86 -42.30
N ASN A 1062 -17.95 89.74 -42.94
CA ASN A 1062 -18.30 90.47 -44.17
C ASN A 1062 -18.20 91.98 -43.98
N ASN A 1063 -18.49 92.50 -42.78
CA ASN A 1063 -18.44 93.93 -42.48
C ASN A 1063 -17.02 94.52 -42.50
N LEU A 1064 -15.99 93.68 -42.45
CA LEU A 1064 -14.59 94.10 -42.42
C LEU A 1064 -13.89 93.97 -43.78
N ARG A 1065 -14.61 93.55 -44.83
CA ARG A 1065 -14.06 93.28 -46.17
C ARG A 1065 -14.06 94.53 -47.08
N PHE A 1066 -13.12 94.58 -48.02
CA PHE A 1066 -13.08 95.62 -49.07
C PHE A 1066 -14.11 95.39 -50.19
N ALA A 1067 -14.43 94.13 -50.53
CA ALA A 1067 -15.53 93.73 -51.41
C ALA A 1067 -15.85 92.22 -51.24
N ASP A 1068 -17.08 91.81 -51.56
CA ASP A 1068 -17.54 90.41 -51.43
C ASP A 1068 -16.78 89.40 -52.30
N SER A 1069 -16.15 89.87 -53.39
CA SER A 1069 -15.33 89.05 -54.28
C SER A 1069 -13.98 88.63 -53.70
N PHE A 1070 -13.55 89.19 -52.56
CA PHE A 1070 -12.28 88.88 -51.89
C PHE A 1070 -12.43 87.84 -50.76
N THR A 1071 -13.20 86.78 -51.00
CA THR A 1071 -13.46 85.76 -49.98
C THR A 1071 -12.70 84.47 -50.28
N VAL A 1072 -11.55 84.22 -49.64
CA VAL A 1072 -11.00 82.85 -49.60
C VAL A 1072 -10.15 82.60 -48.34
N TYR A 1073 -10.75 82.04 -47.28
CA TYR A 1073 -9.99 81.31 -46.26
C TYR A 1073 -10.81 80.16 -45.70
N THR A 1074 -10.32 78.94 -45.91
CA THR A 1074 -10.60 77.78 -45.05
C THR A 1074 -9.25 77.14 -44.78
N GLY A 1075 -8.98 76.69 -43.55
CA GLY A 1075 -7.68 76.11 -43.17
C GLY A 1075 -7.24 74.95 -44.07
N ALA A 1076 -8.20 74.23 -44.66
CA ALA A 1076 -7.97 73.19 -45.64
C ALA A 1076 -8.88 73.34 -46.88
N LYS A 1077 -8.41 72.87 -48.05
CA LYS A 1077 -9.19 72.82 -49.29
C LYS A 1077 -10.35 71.83 -49.11
N LEU A 1078 -11.60 72.31 -49.15
CA LEU A 1078 -12.76 71.41 -49.23
C LEU A 1078 -12.64 70.60 -50.52
N THR A 1079 -12.68 69.27 -50.42
CA THR A 1079 -12.62 68.37 -51.59
C THR A 1079 -13.87 68.46 -52.49
N ASN A 1080 -14.91 69.18 -52.07
CA ASN A 1080 -16.17 69.33 -52.79
C ASN A 1080 -16.32 70.75 -53.36
N ALA A 1081 -15.91 70.90 -54.62
CA ALA A 1081 -16.26 71.88 -55.66
C ALA A 1081 -16.90 73.25 -55.29
N GLY A 1082 -16.25 74.05 -54.44
CA GLY A 1082 -16.51 75.50 -54.26
C GLY A 1082 -15.19 76.31 -54.25
N PRO A 1083 -15.22 77.66 -54.33
CA PRO A 1083 -14.04 78.50 -54.62
C PRO A 1083 -13.07 78.70 -53.44
N ASN A 1084 -12.88 77.69 -52.58
CA ASN A 1084 -12.01 77.77 -51.42
C ASN A 1084 -10.65 77.09 -51.69
N ALA A 1085 -9.67 77.88 -52.15
CA ALA A 1085 -8.25 77.51 -52.25
C ALA A 1085 -7.45 78.13 -51.09
N THR A 1086 -6.41 77.47 -50.58
CA THR A 1086 -5.54 78.04 -49.52
C THR A 1086 -5.00 79.42 -49.96
N GLY A 1087 -5.41 80.46 -49.22
CA GLY A 1087 -5.30 81.86 -49.64
C GLY A 1087 -4.89 82.80 -48.52
N SER A 1088 -4.40 83.96 -48.92
CA SER A 1088 -4.08 85.11 -48.08
C SER A 1088 -5.34 85.89 -47.70
N CYS A 1089 -5.52 86.25 -46.44
CA CYS A 1089 -6.63 87.10 -45.96
C CYS A 1089 -6.30 88.59 -46.13
N PHE A 1090 -7.26 89.40 -46.57
CA PHE A 1090 -7.11 90.86 -46.73
C PHE A 1090 -8.40 91.56 -46.27
N ASN A 1091 -8.33 92.41 -45.24
CA ASN A 1091 -9.48 93.10 -44.65
C ASN A 1091 -9.06 94.45 -44.02
N ILE A 1092 -10.00 95.38 -43.83
CA ILE A 1092 -9.65 96.75 -43.40
C ILE A 1092 -9.18 96.86 -41.93
N ALA A 1093 -9.52 95.88 -41.08
CA ALA A 1093 -9.30 95.94 -39.64
C ALA A 1093 -8.09 95.15 -39.15
N CYS A 1094 -7.72 94.07 -39.84
CA CYS A 1094 -6.76 93.06 -39.37
C CYS A 1094 -5.58 92.92 -40.36
N HIS A 1095 -5.82 92.95 -41.69
CA HIS A 1095 -4.76 92.84 -42.70
C HIS A 1095 -4.99 93.80 -43.87
N MET A 1096 -4.35 94.97 -43.86
CA MET A 1096 -4.41 95.97 -44.95
C MET A 1096 -3.52 95.63 -46.17
N SER A 1097 -3.03 94.40 -46.28
CA SER A 1097 -2.55 93.78 -47.52
C SER A 1097 -2.79 92.27 -47.44
N PRO A 1098 -2.74 91.51 -48.56
CA PRO A 1098 -2.89 90.05 -48.50
C PRO A 1098 -1.91 89.44 -47.49
N SER A 1099 -2.44 88.73 -46.49
CA SER A 1099 -1.61 88.06 -45.49
C SER A 1099 -0.66 87.05 -46.12
N GLU A 1100 0.41 86.70 -45.43
CA GLU A 1100 1.16 85.50 -45.82
C GLU A 1100 0.26 84.25 -45.74
N ARG A 1101 0.62 83.21 -46.48
CA ARG A 1101 -0.04 81.91 -46.35
C ARG A 1101 0.39 81.26 -45.03
N TRP A 1102 -0.54 81.17 -44.08
CA TRP A 1102 -0.26 80.65 -42.73
C TRP A 1102 -0.23 79.13 -42.63
N SER A 1103 -0.52 78.42 -43.74
CA SER A 1103 -0.23 76.99 -43.88
C SER A 1103 0.56 76.75 -45.17
N THR A 1104 1.63 75.98 -45.08
CA THR A 1104 2.45 75.53 -46.21
C THR A 1104 2.11 74.10 -46.65
N GLU A 1105 1.25 73.41 -45.90
CA GLU A 1105 0.83 72.04 -46.17
C GLU A 1105 -0.35 72.03 -47.16
N ARG A 1106 -0.31 71.10 -48.13
CA ARG A 1106 -1.29 70.99 -49.22
C ARG A 1106 -2.62 70.39 -48.80
#